data_AF-A0A813KES8-F1
#
_entry.id   AF-A0A813KES8-F1
#
_cell.length_a   1.000
_cell.length_b   1.000
_cell.length_c   1.000
_cell.angle_alpha   90.00
_cell.angle_beta   90.00
_cell.angle_gamma   90.00
#
_symmetry.space_group_name_H-M   'P 1'
#
loop_
_entity.id
_entity.type
_entity.pdbx_description
1 polymer ?
#
loop_
_entity_poly.entity_id
_entity_poly.type
_entity_poly.pdbx_seq_one_letter_code
_entity_poly.pdbx_strand_id
1 'polypeptide(L)'
;MGVPGFYRWAVRKVPNLRLNTSNPPYEFDNLYLDFNGVVHGCLDDWSVQEHEDFLFQLIEAQLVLLISIVRPRVLLFVAIDGVAPRAKMNQQRSRRFRAARDKEDAADTLDGALNTFDRNAITPGTPFMVRLGERLRNWAKVNASRPELCGVTVVISCDREPGEGEHKIMDVIRRHPEHTHCLMSNDADLVFLGLVSSSEHVYLLRTKPNYEKRARADSEAVPDPPVGAVVDEGAENGGFAVNEATAAAEAAAAAVAGAEDYEMLSIVALRRWLAGQFPDCDERRLAHDFVAMCCLAGNDFLPHMAAVDIYGGGLDKLITAYRSLKPAEDGYLTSEDLSLVLPRWRLLLEHVAKEEAEVLLDTVGLGLGPRQAAYHGPGPPTDEWDGLSVVVAGVSIRASASDVQASMSKHDHGVRSVHRIRGQSRGHVSWLARFESPEAAVDTLVSARRIWGQRVTLTWADPEKLELEGEKLEVLEAVDWRSAMGAAIRESFEFWLGPVNLPKDAYLRRHVRSRKDRFVPIRVFTAFKRMRSWMQDCGEIAKFLRDSALIEVEGEGADAAVRGVQDNSVRDGELSDQVARQYDAVACVLAGDYVKSVTMLRQEYYVRYAGPAGADSPPAGDLAATERYRSRAFLSGIEWVLRYYVKGCSSWSWFYPAHYPPLCASLVQETFSPLERPPLHAPWPPELQLMAVLPPQSSRLLPGLIQPLLQDPASVVSDFYPREFEVDLKEGDKDWQAIVLLPFVEEARIRKALADFGDAFVTSPVKAACAFRAE
;
A
#
# COMPACT_ATOMS: atom_id res chain seq x y z
N MET A 1 4.73 -3.21 9.78
CA MET A 1 5.78 -2.19 9.58
C MET A 1 6.61 -2.56 8.36
N GLY A 2 7.53 -1.69 7.95
CA GLY A 2 8.37 -1.89 6.78
C GLY A 2 7.71 -1.54 5.46
N VAL A 3 8.16 -2.14 4.36
CA VAL A 3 7.65 -1.88 3.00
C VAL A 3 6.24 -2.47 2.81
N PRO A 4 5.16 -1.66 2.75
CA PRO A 4 3.80 -2.18 2.79
C PRO A 4 3.42 -2.95 1.52
N GLY A 5 2.75 -4.10 1.67
CA GLY A 5 2.35 -4.95 0.55
C GLY A 5 3.47 -5.85 -0.01
N PHE A 6 4.73 -5.64 0.40
CA PHE A 6 5.89 -6.43 -0.05
C PHE A 6 5.69 -7.93 0.17
N TYR A 7 5.26 -8.34 1.36
CA TYR A 7 5.03 -9.76 1.67
C TYR A 7 4.09 -10.43 0.67
N ARG A 8 2.96 -9.77 0.35
CA ARG A 8 1.96 -10.31 -0.60
C ARG A 8 2.52 -10.38 -2.01
N TRP A 9 3.34 -9.41 -2.40
CA TRP A 9 4.06 -9.43 -3.67
C TRP A 9 5.06 -10.59 -3.72
N ALA A 10 5.90 -10.75 -2.68
CA ALA A 10 6.94 -11.77 -2.61
C ALA A 10 6.35 -13.18 -2.65
N VAL A 11 5.29 -13.47 -1.87
CA VAL A 11 4.61 -14.78 -1.86
C VAL A 11 4.06 -15.16 -3.25
N ARG A 12 3.61 -14.18 -4.04
CA ARG A 12 3.09 -14.44 -5.40
C ARG A 12 4.20 -14.65 -6.43
N LYS A 13 5.36 -14.02 -6.25
CA LYS A 13 6.43 -13.94 -7.25
C LYS A 13 7.54 -14.95 -7.04
N VAL A 14 7.84 -15.28 -5.80
CA VAL A 14 9.00 -16.08 -5.40
C VAL A 14 8.56 -17.53 -5.14
N PRO A 15 8.97 -18.48 -6.00
CA PRO A 15 8.69 -19.89 -5.80
C PRO A 15 9.33 -20.39 -4.50
N ASN A 16 8.64 -21.26 -3.77
CA ASN A 16 9.12 -21.87 -2.52
C ASN A 16 9.52 -20.87 -1.43
N LEU A 17 8.97 -19.65 -1.46
CA LEU A 17 9.18 -18.67 -0.39
C LEU A 17 8.58 -19.17 0.93
N ARG A 18 7.33 -19.64 0.90
CA ARG A 18 6.64 -20.23 2.05
C ARG A 18 7.03 -21.70 2.21
N LEU A 19 7.39 -22.08 3.43
CA LEU A 19 7.72 -23.44 3.84
C LEU A 19 6.80 -23.88 4.99
N ASN A 20 6.60 -25.19 5.10
CA ASN A 20 5.85 -25.77 6.23
C ASN A 20 6.74 -25.84 7.49
N THR A 21 6.17 -25.51 8.65
CA THR A 21 6.84 -25.54 9.95
C THR A 21 6.97 -26.95 10.54
N SER A 22 6.13 -27.91 10.15
CA SER A 22 6.13 -29.26 10.72
C SER A 22 7.36 -30.11 10.36
N ASN A 23 8.05 -29.77 9.27
CA ASN A 23 9.29 -30.43 8.85
C ASN A 23 10.20 -29.39 8.18
N PRO A 24 10.90 -28.55 8.96
CA PRO A 24 11.77 -27.52 8.38
C PRO A 24 12.87 -28.18 7.54
N PRO A 25 13.33 -27.54 6.46
CA PRO A 25 14.32 -28.14 5.55
C PRO A 25 15.70 -28.33 6.17
N TYR A 26 15.99 -27.68 7.30
CA TYR A 26 17.25 -27.74 8.02
C TYR A 26 17.00 -27.71 9.52
N GLU A 27 17.97 -28.23 10.29
CA GLU A 27 18.06 -27.98 11.72
C GLU A 27 18.64 -26.58 11.96
N PHE A 28 18.16 -25.87 12.98
CA PHE A 28 18.57 -24.50 13.26
C PHE A 28 19.61 -24.45 14.38
N ASP A 29 20.70 -23.73 14.15
CA ASP A 29 21.68 -23.46 15.21
C ASP A 29 21.13 -22.38 16.14
N ASN A 30 20.56 -21.32 15.58
CA ASN A 30 20.19 -20.13 16.32
C ASN A 30 18.71 -19.75 16.10
N LEU A 31 17.99 -19.52 17.20
CA LEU A 31 16.66 -18.91 17.23
C LEU A 31 16.77 -17.47 17.78
N TYR A 32 16.26 -16.51 17.03
CA TYR A 32 16.21 -15.10 17.41
C TYR A 32 14.77 -14.64 17.53
N LEU A 33 14.43 -13.96 18.63
CA LEU A 33 13.09 -13.46 18.87
C LEU A 33 13.11 -11.93 18.92
N ASP A 34 12.43 -11.31 17.96
CA ASP A 34 12.02 -9.90 18.07
C ASP A 34 10.88 -9.82 19.09
N PHE A 35 11.25 -9.50 20.32
CA PHE A 35 10.41 -9.82 21.47
C PHE A 35 9.24 -8.86 21.64
N ASN A 36 9.37 -7.62 21.17
CA ASN A 36 8.29 -6.64 21.23
C ASN A 36 7.07 -7.13 20.42
N GLY A 37 7.30 -7.73 19.25
CA GLY A 37 6.24 -8.34 18.45
C GLY A 37 5.53 -9.49 19.16
N VAL A 38 6.26 -10.31 19.91
CA VAL A 38 5.71 -11.41 20.71
C VAL A 38 4.83 -10.89 21.85
N VAL A 39 5.30 -9.89 22.59
CA VAL A 39 4.54 -9.27 23.69
C VAL A 39 3.23 -8.66 23.17
N HIS A 40 3.26 -7.99 22.01
CA HIS A 40 2.06 -7.46 21.38
C HIS A 40 1.05 -8.55 21.02
N GLY A 41 1.51 -9.73 20.55
CA GLY A 41 0.63 -10.86 20.27
C GLY A 41 -0.05 -11.39 21.54
N CYS A 42 0.69 -11.56 22.63
CA CYS A 42 0.11 -12.00 23.91
C CYS A 42 -0.92 -11.02 24.48
N LEU A 43 -0.81 -9.73 24.17
CA LEU A 43 -1.79 -8.72 24.59
C LEU A 43 -3.13 -8.81 23.86
N ASP A 44 -3.22 -9.57 22.76
CA ASP A 44 -4.50 -9.80 22.08
C ASP A 44 -5.33 -10.87 22.81
N ASP A 45 -4.68 -11.77 23.56
CA ASP A 45 -5.32 -12.83 24.38
C ASP A 45 -5.40 -12.47 25.87
N TRP A 46 -4.85 -11.32 26.27
CA TRP A 46 -4.81 -10.86 27.66
C TRP A 46 -5.85 -9.77 27.95
N SER A 47 -6.50 -9.85 29.11
CA SER A 47 -7.51 -8.89 29.55
C SER A 47 -7.10 -8.11 30.79
N VAL A 48 -7.56 -6.87 30.95
CA VAL A 48 -7.13 -6.02 32.09
C VAL A 48 -7.55 -6.53 33.46
N GLN A 49 -8.62 -7.34 33.49
CA GLN A 49 -9.12 -7.95 34.72
C GLN A 49 -8.13 -8.98 35.25
N GLU A 50 -7.19 -9.44 34.42
CA GLU A 50 -6.16 -10.39 34.76
C GLU A 50 -4.94 -9.65 35.35
N HIS A 51 -4.26 -10.30 36.29
CA HIS A 51 -3.04 -9.75 36.87
C HIS A 51 -1.93 -9.67 35.81
N GLU A 52 -0.99 -8.72 35.95
CA GLU A 52 0.16 -8.62 35.05
C GLU A 52 0.99 -9.93 35.02
N ASP A 53 1.00 -10.68 36.12
CA ASP A 53 1.64 -12.00 36.17
C ASP A 53 1.04 -13.00 35.18
N PHE A 54 -0.25 -12.90 34.84
CA PHE A 54 -0.88 -13.74 33.84
C PHE A 54 -0.36 -13.40 32.42
N LEU A 55 -0.16 -12.11 32.11
CA LEU A 55 0.50 -11.71 30.86
C LEU A 55 1.91 -12.31 30.76
N PHE A 56 2.67 -12.30 31.86
CA PHE A 56 3.98 -12.95 31.88
C PHE A 56 3.90 -14.47 31.67
N GLN A 57 2.89 -15.15 32.20
CA GLN A 57 2.67 -16.57 31.95
C GLN A 57 2.35 -16.86 30.48
N LEU A 58 1.52 -16.03 29.83
CA LEU A 58 1.24 -16.14 28.39
C LEU A 58 2.53 -15.96 27.55
N ILE A 59 3.34 -14.96 27.89
CA ILE A 59 4.64 -14.72 27.25
C ILE A 59 5.58 -15.92 27.41
N GLU A 60 5.64 -16.52 28.60
CA GLU A 60 6.47 -17.70 28.88
C GLU A 60 5.98 -18.95 28.13
N ALA A 61 4.67 -19.17 28.05
CA ALA A 61 4.09 -20.25 27.26
C ALA A 61 4.40 -20.09 25.76
N GLN A 62 4.29 -18.86 25.26
CA GLN A 62 4.62 -18.51 23.88
C GLN A 62 6.10 -18.73 23.56
N LEU A 63 7.02 -18.42 24.49
CA LEU A 63 8.44 -18.74 24.36
C LEU A 63 8.67 -20.25 24.19
N VAL A 64 8.05 -21.06 25.06
CA VAL A 64 8.18 -22.53 25.01
C VAL A 64 7.66 -23.08 23.67
N LEU A 65 6.52 -22.57 23.18
CA LEU A 65 5.98 -22.94 21.87
C LEU A 65 7.00 -22.68 20.76
N LEU A 66 7.56 -21.46 20.68
CA LEU A 66 8.51 -21.08 19.63
C LEU A 66 9.79 -21.93 19.67
N ILE A 67 10.30 -22.24 20.87
CA ILE A 67 11.45 -23.14 21.04
C ILE A 67 11.12 -24.53 20.52
N SER A 68 9.92 -25.06 20.79
CA SER A 68 9.52 -26.40 20.35
C SER A 68 9.36 -26.52 18.83
N ILE A 69 8.98 -25.43 18.15
CA ILE A 69 8.86 -25.35 16.69
C ILE A 69 10.25 -25.34 16.04
N VAL A 70 11.16 -24.48 16.52
CA VAL A 70 12.45 -24.23 15.85
C VAL A 70 13.55 -25.18 16.31
N ARG A 71 13.54 -25.57 17.60
CA ARG A 71 14.53 -26.45 18.24
C ARG A 71 15.98 -25.97 18.02
N PRO A 72 16.34 -24.77 18.52
CA PRO A 72 17.69 -24.25 18.35
C PRO A 72 18.73 -25.15 19.02
N ARG A 73 19.87 -25.35 18.37
CA ARG A 73 20.96 -26.22 18.89
C ARG A 73 22.08 -25.47 19.61
N VAL A 74 22.24 -24.18 19.34
CA VAL A 74 23.38 -23.37 19.80
C VAL A 74 22.94 -22.15 20.58
N LEU A 75 22.01 -21.35 20.04
CA LEU A 75 21.64 -20.05 20.62
C LEU A 75 20.13 -19.82 20.61
N LEU A 76 19.60 -19.39 21.75
CA LEU A 76 18.33 -18.68 21.86
C LEU A 76 18.62 -17.23 22.22
N PHE A 77 18.32 -16.30 21.32
CA PHE A 77 18.54 -14.87 21.53
C PHE A 77 17.20 -14.12 21.60
N VAL A 78 16.87 -13.59 22.77
CA VAL A 78 15.65 -12.80 22.99
C VAL A 78 16.02 -11.32 22.96
N ALA A 79 15.56 -10.61 21.92
CA ALA A 79 15.88 -9.21 21.69
C ALA A 79 14.70 -8.32 22.08
N ILE A 80 14.84 -7.60 23.19
CA ILE A 80 13.91 -6.54 23.58
C ILE A 80 14.39 -5.23 22.94
N ASP A 81 13.48 -4.43 22.37
CA ASP A 81 13.87 -3.13 21.82
C ASP A 81 14.52 -2.27 22.89
N GLY A 82 15.64 -1.63 22.53
CA GLY A 82 16.20 -0.51 23.27
C GLY A 82 15.93 0.81 22.54
N VAL A 83 16.67 1.86 22.93
CA VAL A 83 16.51 3.17 22.28
C VAL A 83 16.83 3.05 20.79
N ALA A 84 15.90 3.48 19.94
CA ALA A 84 16.01 3.41 18.49
C ALA A 84 16.67 4.67 17.90
N PRO A 85 17.12 4.64 16.63
CA PRO A 85 17.55 5.85 15.92
C PRO A 85 16.42 6.87 15.75
N ARG A 86 16.74 8.16 15.64
CA ARG A 86 15.74 9.24 15.49
C ARG A 86 14.82 9.03 14.28
N ALA A 87 15.33 8.50 13.18
CA ALA A 87 14.53 8.11 12.03
C ALA A 87 13.36 7.18 12.41
N LYS A 88 13.61 6.15 13.23
CA LYS A 88 12.57 5.25 13.73
C LYS A 88 11.68 5.91 14.78
N MET A 89 12.24 6.76 15.65
CA MET A 89 11.47 7.45 16.69
C MET A 89 10.29 8.25 16.11
N ASN A 90 10.49 8.92 14.97
CA ASN A 90 9.42 9.66 14.30
C ASN A 90 8.28 8.73 13.86
N GLN A 91 8.60 7.58 13.26
CA GLN A 91 7.59 6.58 12.88
C GLN A 91 6.85 6.03 14.10
N GLN A 92 7.57 5.71 15.18
CA GLN A 92 6.95 5.21 16.39
C GLN A 92 6.04 6.28 17.02
N ARG A 93 6.48 7.55 17.04
CA ARG A 93 5.67 8.68 17.52
C ARG A 93 4.37 8.80 16.74
N SER A 94 4.42 8.84 15.41
CA SER A 94 3.23 8.91 14.57
C SER A 94 2.23 7.79 14.86
N ARG A 95 2.73 6.54 15.04
CA ARG A 95 1.88 5.40 15.41
C ARG A 95 1.24 5.55 16.80
N ARG A 96 2.01 6.01 17.80
CA ARG A 96 1.53 6.15 19.18
C ARG A 96 0.50 7.27 19.33
N PHE A 97 0.71 8.42 18.68
CA PHE A 97 -0.25 9.53 18.66
C PHE A 97 -1.56 9.12 17.98
N ARG A 98 -1.48 8.45 16.83
CA ARG A 98 -2.67 7.96 16.15
C ARG A 98 -3.45 6.96 17.00
N ALA A 99 -2.77 5.97 17.57
CA ALA A 99 -3.41 4.98 18.43
C ALA A 99 -4.04 5.61 19.69
N ALA A 100 -3.49 6.71 20.21
CA ALA A 100 -4.09 7.45 21.32
C ALA A 100 -5.37 8.18 20.89
N ARG A 101 -5.37 8.85 19.73
CA ARG A 101 -6.55 9.53 19.19
C ARG A 101 -7.68 8.54 18.85
N ASP A 102 -7.35 7.46 18.16
CA ASP A 102 -8.35 6.43 17.78
C ASP A 102 -9.01 5.80 19.02
N LYS A 103 -8.29 5.72 20.16
CA LYS A 103 -8.85 5.29 21.44
C LYS A 103 -9.76 6.33 22.08
N GLU A 104 -9.41 7.61 22.03
CA GLU A 104 -10.26 8.70 22.54
C GLU A 104 -11.56 8.77 21.73
N ASP A 105 -11.48 8.71 20.40
CA ASP A 105 -12.66 8.71 19.51
C ASP A 105 -13.58 7.50 19.76
N ALA A 106 -13.01 6.34 20.10
CA ALA A 106 -13.77 5.14 20.45
C ALA A 106 -14.37 5.19 21.87
N ALA A 107 -13.73 5.90 22.81
CA ALA A 107 -14.18 6.03 24.20
C ALA A 107 -15.47 6.86 24.35
N ASP A 108 -15.81 7.68 23.35
CA ASP A 108 -17.07 8.41 23.26
C ASP A 108 -18.29 7.51 22.91
N THR A 109 -18.06 6.20 22.69
CA THR A 109 -19.12 5.18 22.56
C THR A 109 -19.32 4.42 23.88
N LEU A 110 -20.55 3.99 24.18
CA LEU A 110 -21.04 3.52 25.49
C LEU A 110 -20.25 2.34 26.13
N ASP A 111 -19.35 1.69 25.39
CA ASP A 111 -18.55 0.51 25.81
C ASP A 111 -17.07 0.82 26.15
N GLY A 112 -16.59 2.06 25.95
CA GLY A 112 -15.15 2.35 25.88
C GLY A 112 -14.39 2.54 27.21
N ALA A 113 -15.05 2.56 28.35
CA ALA A 113 -14.43 2.87 29.65
C ALA A 113 -14.08 1.62 30.46
N LEU A 114 -13.20 0.76 29.92
CA LEU A 114 -12.53 -0.27 30.70
C LEU A 114 -11.03 0.00 30.71
N ASN A 115 -10.42 -0.14 31.89
CA ASN A 115 -8.98 -0.21 32.09
C ASN A 115 -8.41 -1.06 30.94
N THR A 116 -7.54 -0.56 30.08
CA THR A 116 -6.85 -1.38 29.09
C THR A 116 -5.37 -1.14 29.28
N PHE A 117 -4.55 -2.18 29.12
CA PHE A 117 -3.11 -2.02 29.18
C PHE A 117 -2.68 -0.96 28.16
N ASP A 118 -1.92 0.02 28.62
CA ASP A 118 -1.38 1.03 27.73
C ASP A 118 -0.27 0.40 26.91
N ARG A 119 -0.58 0.03 25.66
CA ARG A 119 0.38 -0.55 24.71
C ARG A 119 1.61 0.34 24.50
N ASN A 120 1.55 1.64 24.80
CA ASN A 120 2.72 2.53 24.79
C ASN A 120 3.73 2.22 25.91
N ALA A 121 3.35 1.42 26.92
CA ALA A 121 4.25 0.89 27.93
C ALA A 121 5.32 -0.05 27.35
N ILE A 122 5.10 -0.61 26.14
CA ILE A 122 6.10 -1.38 25.39
C ILE A 122 7.04 -0.38 24.68
N THR A 123 7.80 0.36 25.49
CA THR A 123 8.78 1.35 25.04
C THR A 123 9.97 1.32 26.01
N PRO A 124 11.21 1.35 25.53
CA PRO A 124 12.40 1.34 26.39
C PRO A 124 12.35 2.42 27.48
N GLY A 125 12.77 2.07 28.70
CA GLY A 125 12.80 2.98 29.84
C GLY A 125 11.49 3.05 30.64
N THR A 126 10.41 2.39 30.22
CA THR A 126 9.20 2.31 31.05
C THR A 126 9.38 1.30 32.19
N PRO A 127 8.63 1.46 33.31
CA PRO A 127 8.65 0.48 34.39
C PRO A 127 8.26 -0.94 33.96
N PHE A 128 7.37 -1.07 32.96
CA PHE A 128 6.96 -2.37 32.41
C PHE A 128 8.13 -3.11 31.75
N MET A 129 8.91 -2.44 30.91
CA MET A 129 10.04 -3.05 30.20
C MET A 129 11.14 -3.52 31.16
N VAL A 130 11.36 -2.80 32.27
CA VAL A 130 12.29 -3.21 33.32
C VAL A 130 11.83 -4.52 33.97
N ARG A 131 10.55 -4.61 34.38
CA ARG A 131 9.99 -5.83 34.97
C ARG A 131 10.00 -7.00 33.99
N LEU A 132 9.65 -6.76 32.73
CA LEU A 132 9.71 -7.76 31.67
C LEU A 132 11.12 -8.34 31.51
N GLY A 133 12.14 -7.47 31.46
CA GLY A 133 13.53 -7.89 31.37
C GLY A 133 13.99 -8.74 32.57
N GLU A 134 13.57 -8.38 33.78
CA GLU A 134 13.85 -9.18 34.99
C GLU A 134 13.14 -10.54 34.97
N ARG A 135 11.86 -10.55 34.58
CA ARG A 135 11.06 -11.77 34.45
C ARG A 135 11.69 -12.76 33.48
N LEU A 136 12.11 -12.31 32.31
CA LEU A 136 12.75 -13.16 31.29
C LEU A 136 14.11 -13.71 31.74
N ARG A 137 14.91 -12.92 32.46
CA ARG A 137 16.17 -13.41 33.03
C ARG A 137 15.93 -14.50 34.08
N ASN A 138 14.90 -14.33 34.91
CA ASN A 138 14.53 -15.34 35.90
C ASN A 138 13.98 -16.60 35.21
N TRP A 139 13.12 -16.44 34.20
CA TRP A 139 12.63 -17.55 33.39
C TRP A 139 13.79 -18.32 32.74
N ALA A 140 14.77 -17.64 32.15
CA ALA A 140 15.93 -18.29 31.54
C ALA A 140 16.76 -19.09 32.55
N LYS A 141 16.95 -18.58 33.78
CA LYS A 141 17.65 -19.31 34.86
C LYS A 141 16.90 -20.56 35.30
N VAL A 142 15.58 -20.47 35.46
CA VAL A 142 14.73 -21.58 35.90
C VAL A 142 14.62 -22.66 34.84
N ASN A 143 14.57 -22.27 33.56
CA ASN A 143 14.35 -23.19 32.44
C ASN A 143 15.64 -23.68 31.78
N ALA A 144 16.83 -23.29 32.28
CA ALA A 144 18.12 -23.68 31.71
C ALA A 144 18.35 -25.21 31.69
N SER A 145 17.70 -25.96 32.58
CA SER A 145 17.78 -27.42 32.66
C SER A 145 16.78 -28.17 31.79
N ARG A 146 15.91 -27.46 31.05
CA ARG A 146 14.93 -28.10 30.16
C ARG A 146 15.65 -28.91 29.07
N PRO A 147 15.16 -30.13 28.74
CA PRO A 147 15.75 -30.93 27.66
C PRO A 147 15.87 -30.17 26.33
N GLU A 148 14.89 -29.31 26.01
CA GLU A 148 14.85 -28.52 24.77
C GLU A 148 15.87 -27.38 24.74
N LEU A 149 16.46 -27.02 25.88
CA LEU A 149 17.49 -25.98 26.02
C LEU A 149 18.86 -26.54 26.44
N CYS A 150 18.98 -27.87 26.55
CA CYS A 150 20.23 -28.49 26.94
C CYS A 150 21.31 -28.24 25.88
N GLY A 151 22.41 -27.58 26.28
CA GLY A 151 23.49 -27.19 25.37
C GLY A 151 23.23 -25.89 24.58
N VAL A 152 22.06 -25.26 24.76
CA VAL A 152 21.69 -23.99 24.11
C VAL A 152 22.11 -22.82 25.00
N THR A 153 22.85 -21.86 24.44
CA THR A 153 23.13 -20.59 25.12
C THR A 153 21.88 -19.71 25.06
N VAL A 154 21.37 -19.25 26.20
CA VAL A 154 20.22 -18.32 26.25
C VAL A 154 20.72 -16.91 26.55
N VAL A 155 20.44 -15.98 25.64
CA VAL A 155 20.80 -14.56 25.78
C VAL A 155 19.55 -13.70 25.81
N ILE A 156 19.40 -12.88 26.85
CA ILE A 156 18.33 -11.88 26.98
C ILE A 156 18.94 -10.49 26.81
N SER A 157 18.76 -9.88 25.63
CA SER A 157 19.15 -8.48 25.39
C SER A 157 18.02 -7.55 25.81
N CYS A 158 18.25 -6.74 26.84
CA CYS A 158 17.24 -5.87 27.43
C CYS A 158 17.16 -4.49 26.78
N ASP A 159 16.16 -3.71 27.19
CA ASP A 159 15.87 -2.36 26.71
C ASP A 159 16.95 -1.31 27.03
N ARG A 160 17.87 -1.62 27.95
CA ARG A 160 19.03 -0.76 28.29
C ARG A 160 20.14 -0.79 27.25
N GLU A 161 20.18 -1.82 26.40
CA GLU A 161 21.12 -1.88 25.28
C GLU A 161 20.49 -1.12 24.11
N PRO A 162 21.11 -0.03 23.60
CA PRO A 162 20.54 0.73 22.50
C PRO A 162 20.38 -0.11 21.23
N GLY A 163 19.39 0.25 20.41
CA GLY A 163 19.07 -0.38 19.13
C GLY A 163 17.73 -1.11 19.14
N GLU A 164 17.12 -1.22 17.97
CA GLU A 164 15.93 -2.05 17.76
C GLU A 164 16.29 -3.53 17.88
N GLY A 165 15.36 -4.36 18.34
CA GLY A 165 15.55 -5.79 18.57
C GLY A 165 16.04 -6.51 17.31
N GLU A 166 15.42 -6.20 16.16
CA GLU A 166 15.86 -6.71 14.86
C GLU A 166 17.33 -6.37 14.54
N HIS A 167 17.81 -5.17 14.88
CA HIS A 167 19.19 -4.78 14.62
C HIS A 167 20.20 -5.43 15.58
N LYS A 168 19.80 -5.62 16.85
CA LYS A 168 20.60 -6.39 17.82
C LYS A 168 20.77 -7.84 17.37
N ILE A 169 19.70 -8.44 16.83
CA ILE A 169 19.73 -9.77 16.22
C ILE A 169 20.73 -9.80 15.06
N MET A 170 20.66 -8.82 14.16
CA MET A 170 21.55 -8.76 13.01
C MET A 170 23.03 -8.59 13.40
N ASP A 171 23.33 -7.89 14.49
CA ASP A 171 24.70 -7.82 15.02
C ASP A 171 25.25 -9.18 15.44
N VAL A 172 24.40 -10.07 15.96
CA VAL A 172 24.81 -11.44 16.32
C VAL A 172 24.98 -12.29 15.07
N ILE A 173 24.06 -12.21 14.11
CA ILE A 173 24.14 -12.95 12.84
C ILE A 173 25.43 -12.59 12.08
N ARG A 174 25.81 -11.30 12.05
CA ARG A 174 27.08 -10.84 11.43
C ARG A 174 28.34 -11.49 12.02
N ARG A 175 28.31 -11.91 13.30
CA ARG A 175 29.45 -12.55 13.98
C ARG A 175 29.53 -14.05 13.73
N HIS A 176 28.42 -14.67 13.34
CA HIS A 176 28.29 -16.11 13.11
C HIS A 176 27.62 -16.42 11.76
N PRO A 177 28.14 -15.90 10.62
CA PRO A 177 27.52 -16.08 9.32
C PRO A 177 27.41 -17.55 8.88
N GLU A 178 28.22 -18.44 9.45
CA GLU A 178 28.30 -19.87 9.17
C GLU A 178 27.16 -20.70 9.80
N HIS A 179 26.40 -20.14 10.73
CA HIS A 179 25.28 -20.83 11.38
C HIS A 179 24.00 -20.79 10.52
N THR A 180 23.06 -21.67 10.84
CA THR A 180 21.68 -21.63 10.32
C THR A 180 20.79 -20.84 11.28
N HIS A 181 20.15 -19.79 10.76
CA HIS A 181 19.43 -18.79 11.57
C HIS A 181 17.92 -18.82 11.31
N CYS A 182 17.13 -18.87 12.38
CA CYS A 182 15.69 -18.66 12.34
C CYS A 182 15.32 -17.42 13.17
N LEU A 183 14.70 -16.43 12.54
CA LEU A 183 14.24 -15.20 13.18
C LEU A 183 12.73 -15.28 13.32
N MET A 184 12.18 -14.93 14.48
CA MET A 184 10.73 -14.85 14.71
C MET A 184 10.30 -13.39 14.73
N SER A 185 9.51 -12.97 13.73
CA SER A 185 8.85 -11.66 13.71
C SER A 185 7.80 -11.60 12.60
N ASN A 186 6.87 -10.65 12.72
CA ASN A 186 5.90 -10.32 11.69
C ASN A 186 6.30 -9.13 10.82
N ASP A 187 7.42 -8.47 11.13
CA ASP A 187 7.87 -7.29 10.41
C ASP A 187 8.54 -7.63 9.08
N ALA A 188 8.24 -6.80 8.07
CA ALA A 188 8.76 -6.98 6.73
C ALA A 188 10.25 -6.62 6.63
N ASP A 189 10.77 -5.79 7.53
CA ASP A 189 12.16 -5.31 7.54
C ASP A 189 13.14 -6.47 7.73
N LEU A 190 12.76 -7.48 8.52
CA LEU A 190 13.55 -8.70 8.70
C LEU A 190 13.74 -9.52 7.42
N VAL A 191 12.85 -9.39 6.44
CA VAL A 191 13.07 -9.98 5.11
C VAL A 191 14.23 -9.28 4.40
N PHE A 192 14.32 -7.94 4.48
CA PHE A 192 15.41 -7.18 3.89
C PHE A 192 16.72 -7.33 4.66
N LEU A 193 16.67 -7.30 6.00
CA LEU A 193 17.81 -7.58 6.86
C LEU A 193 18.38 -8.98 6.59
N GLY A 194 17.49 -9.98 6.49
CA GLY A 194 17.87 -11.31 6.08
C GLY A 194 18.49 -11.33 4.69
N LEU A 195 17.92 -10.60 3.71
CA LEU A 195 18.38 -10.57 2.33
C LEU A 195 19.82 -10.05 2.21
N VAL A 196 20.14 -8.96 2.91
CA VAL A 196 21.46 -8.31 2.88
C VAL A 196 22.45 -8.84 3.92
N SER A 197 22.02 -9.82 4.72
CA SER A 197 22.89 -10.52 5.68
C SER A 197 24.07 -11.19 4.99
N SER A 198 25.20 -11.29 5.69
CA SER A 198 26.34 -12.10 5.25
C SER A 198 26.12 -13.61 5.38
N SER A 199 25.13 -14.04 6.16
CA SER A 199 24.79 -15.47 6.29
C SER A 199 23.97 -15.95 5.09
N GLU A 200 24.30 -17.14 4.59
CA GLU A 200 23.57 -17.80 3.50
C GLU A 200 22.25 -18.44 3.95
N HIS A 201 22.15 -18.85 5.23
CA HIS A 201 21.07 -19.68 5.75
C HIS A 201 20.18 -18.91 6.73
N VAL A 202 19.34 -18.01 6.20
CA VAL A 202 18.42 -17.17 6.98
C VAL A 202 16.97 -17.54 6.68
N TYR A 203 16.19 -17.75 7.74
CA TYR A 203 14.77 -18.10 7.70
C TYR A 203 13.98 -17.21 8.65
N LEU A 204 12.75 -16.87 8.26
CA LEU A 204 11.84 -16.04 9.07
C LEU A 204 10.61 -16.84 9.45
N LEU A 205 10.45 -17.15 10.73
CA LEU A 205 9.23 -17.65 11.33
C LEU A 205 8.28 -16.47 11.61
N ARG A 206 7.00 -16.62 11.28
CA ARG A 206 5.99 -15.58 11.48
C ARG A 206 4.62 -16.19 11.76
N THR A 207 3.71 -15.40 12.31
CA THR A 207 2.31 -15.83 12.43
C THR A 207 1.59 -15.66 11.09
N LYS A 208 0.68 -16.59 10.79
CA LYS A 208 -0.18 -16.53 9.60
C LYS A 208 -1.14 -15.32 9.68
N PRO A 209 -1.42 -14.65 8.55
CA PRO A 209 -2.34 -13.52 8.52
C PRO A 209 -3.78 -13.86 8.97
N ASN A 210 -4.47 -12.91 9.58
CA ASN A 210 -5.83 -13.09 10.13
C ASN A 210 -6.89 -13.55 9.12
N TYR A 211 -6.76 -13.26 7.82
CA TYR A 211 -7.71 -13.75 6.82
C TYR A 211 -7.58 -15.26 6.59
N GLU A 212 -6.39 -15.83 6.79
CA GLU A 212 -6.19 -17.28 6.75
C GLU A 212 -6.77 -17.94 8.01
N LYS A 213 -6.69 -17.25 9.17
CA LYS A 213 -7.36 -17.69 10.40
C LYS A 213 -8.90 -17.67 10.26
N ARG A 214 -9.47 -16.63 9.66
CA ARG A 214 -10.93 -16.55 9.39
C ARG A 214 -11.41 -17.59 8.39
N ALA A 215 -10.65 -17.84 7.32
CA ALA A 215 -11.00 -18.88 6.34
C ALA A 215 -11.04 -20.28 6.95
N ARG A 216 -10.22 -20.56 7.98
CA ARG A 216 -10.30 -21.79 8.79
C ARG A 216 -11.57 -21.84 9.64
N ALA A 217 -11.87 -20.75 10.36
CA ALA A 217 -13.08 -20.65 11.18
C ALA A 217 -14.38 -20.79 10.37
N ASP A 218 -14.40 -20.28 9.13
CA ASP A 218 -15.55 -20.43 8.22
C ASP A 218 -15.64 -21.86 7.61
N SER A 219 -14.55 -22.62 7.62
CA SER A 219 -14.50 -24.01 7.11
C SER A 219 -14.83 -25.07 8.16
N GLU A 220 -14.65 -24.74 9.44
CA GLU A 220 -15.07 -25.57 10.58
C GLU A 220 -16.51 -25.21 10.96
N ALA A 221 -17.48 -25.74 10.21
CA ALA A 221 -18.85 -25.79 10.71
C ALA A 221 -18.85 -26.52 12.06
N VAL A 222 -19.27 -25.81 13.11
CA VAL A 222 -19.44 -26.31 14.47
C VAL A 222 -20.13 -27.68 14.43
N PRO A 223 -19.51 -28.78 14.87
CA PRO A 223 -20.23 -30.02 15.07
C PRO A 223 -21.27 -29.79 16.16
N ASP A 224 -22.51 -30.19 15.92
CA ASP A 224 -23.57 -30.15 16.93
C ASP A 224 -23.07 -30.79 18.24
N PRO A 225 -23.33 -30.17 19.41
CA PRO A 225 -22.92 -30.74 20.67
C PRO A 225 -23.59 -32.12 20.86
N PRO A 226 -22.87 -33.13 21.39
CA PRO A 226 -23.44 -34.44 21.60
C PRO A 226 -24.59 -34.34 22.61
N VAL A 227 -25.80 -34.66 22.17
CA VAL A 227 -26.98 -34.80 23.02
C VAL A 227 -26.79 -36.02 23.92
N GLY A 228 -26.63 -35.77 25.22
CA GLY A 228 -26.78 -36.79 26.26
C GLY A 228 -25.49 -37.17 26.98
N ALA A 229 -25.05 -36.32 27.90
CA ALA A 229 -24.27 -36.74 29.06
C ALA A 229 -25.06 -36.37 30.32
N VAL A 230 -25.68 -37.40 30.91
CA VAL A 230 -26.36 -37.30 32.21
C VAL A 230 -25.29 -37.05 33.26
N VAL A 231 -25.45 -35.97 34.03
CA VAL A 231 -24.58 -35.63 35.15
C VAL A 231 -24.98 -36.54 36.31
N ASP A 232 -24.09 -37.43 36.74
CA ASP A 232 -24.24 -38.20 37.97
C ASP A 232 -23.42 -37.49 39.06
N GLU A 233 -24.12 -36.90 40.04
CA GLU A 233 -23.52 -36.26 41.20
C GLU A 233 -23.27 -37.31 42.28
N GLY A 234 -22.00 -37.64 42.51
CA GLY A 234 -21.59 -38.28 43.77
C GLY A 234 -20.33 -39.13 43.67
N ALA A 235 -19.19 -38.58 44.12
CA ALA A 235 -18.23 -39.28 44.96
C ALA A 235 -17.03 -38.37 45.28
N GLU A 236 -16.77 -38.23 46.58
CA GLU A 236 -15.67 -37.49 47.18
C GLU A 236 -14.30 -38.17 46.97
N ASN A 237 -13.24 -37.35 47.06
CA ASN A 237 -11.89 -37.67 47.51
C ASN A 237 -11.13 -38.83 46.83
N GLY A 238 -10.27 -38.45 45.87
CA GLY A 238 -9.13 -39.27 45.44
C GLY A 238 -8.08 -38.39 44.75
N GLY A 239 -6.89 -38.29 45.32
CA GLY A 239 -5.79 -37.52 44.74
C GLY A 239 -5.40 -38.06 43.36
N PHE A 240 -5.54 -37.24 42.32
CA PHE A 240 -5.01 -37.54 41.00
C PHE A 240 -3.57 -37.02 40.91
N ALA A 241 -2.62 -37.92 41.07
CA ALA A 241 -1.28 -37.71 40.54
C ALA A 241 -1.41 -37.64 39.00
N VAL A 242 -1.28 -36.44 38.44
CA VAL A 242 -1.19 -36.26 36.99
C VAL A 242 0.11 -36.94 36.55
N ASN A 243 -0.02 -38.04 35.82
CA ASN A 243 1.12 -38.80 35.33
C ASN A 243 1.90 -37.91 34.34
N GLU A 244 3.18 -37.63 34.63
CA GLU A 244 4.02 -36.67 33.86
C GLU A 244 4.07 -37.01 32.35
N ALA A 245 3.92 -38.29 31.99
CA ALA A 245 3.89 -38.73 30.60
C ALA A 245 2.63 -38.28 29.83
N THR A 246 1.47 -38.20 30.49
CA THR A 246 0.22 -37.71 29.87
C THR A 246 0.25 -36.19 29.73
N ALA A 247 0.77 -35.47 30.73
CA ALA A 247 0.96 -34.02 30.65
C ALA A 247 1.96 -33.64 29.54
N ALA A 248 3.05 -34.41 29.37
CA ALA A 248 4.00 -34.21 28.28
C ALA A 248 3.39 -34.49 26.89
N ALA A 249 2.51 -35.50 26.78
CA ALA A 249 1.81 -35.81 25.53
C ALA A 249 0.76 -34.75 25.17
N GLU A 250 0.00 -34.24 26.14
CA GLU A 250 -0.96 -33.15 25.95
C GLU A 250 -0.25 -31.84 25.61
N ALA A 251 0.87 -31.52 26.27
CA ALA A 251 1.70 -30.37 25.94
C ALA A 251 2.29 -30.47 24.52
N ALA A 252 2.72 -31.66 24.09
CA ALA A 252 3.20 -31.90 22.73
C ALA A 252 2.07 -31.75 21.69
N ALA A 253 0.86 -32.24 21.98
CA ALA A 253 -0.31 -32.09 21.10
C ALA A 253 -0.76 -30.62 20.99
N ALA A 254 -0.76 -29.88 22.10
CA ALA A 254 -1.05 -28.45 22.12
C ALA A 254 0.02 -27.64 21.37
N ALA A 255 1.29 -28.01 21.49
CA ALA A 255 2.37 -27.39 20.71
C ALA A 255 2.24 -27.65 19.21
N VAL A 256 1.79 -28.83 18.80
CA VAL A 256 1.51 -29.16 17.39
C VAL A 256 0.33 -28.35 16.85
N ALA A 257 -0.75 -28.21 17.63
CA ALA A 257 -1.90 -27.38 17.26
C ALA A 257 -1.50 -25.89 17.15
N GLY A 258 -0.72 -25.38 18.10
CA GLY A 258 -0.20 -24.00 18.07
C GLY A 258 0.80 -23.75 16.92
N ALA A 259 1.58 -24.75 16.51
CA ALA A 259 2.54 -24.64 15.41
C ALA A 259 1.87 -24.42 14.04
N GLU A 260 0.60 -24.81 13.88
CA GLU A 260 -0.16 -24.58 12.65
C GLU A 260 -0.47 -23.11 12.38
N ASP A 261 -0.40 -22.26 13.39
CA ASP A 261 -0.60 -20.81 13.27
C ASP A 261 0.64 -20.07 12.75
N TYR A 262 1.74 -20.80 12.57
CA TYR A 262 3.00 -20.25 12.08
C TYR A 262 3.29 -20.72 10.66
N GLU A 263 4.05 -19.90 9.95
CA GLU A 263 4.65 -20.23 8.67
C GLU A 263 6.11 -19.80 8.66
N MET A 264 6.91 -20.42 7.79
CA MET A 264 8.33 -20.10 7.64
C MET A 264 8.61 -19.56 6.26
N LEU A 265 9.35 -18.46 6.18
CA LEU A 265 9.81 -17.86 4.93
C LEU A 265 11.29 -18.16 4.68
N SER A 266 11.61 -18.61 3.48
CA SER A 266 12.97 -18.89 3.02
C SER A 266 13.57 -17.65 2.36
N ILE A 267 14.43 -16.93 3.10
CA ILE A 267 15.20 -15.81 2.51
C ILE A 267 16.15 -16.33 1.42
N VAL A 268 16.63 -17.56 1.57
CA VAL A 268 17.41 -18.27 0.56
C VAL A 268 16.66 -18.39 -0.77
N ALA A 269 15.36 -18.69 -0.73
CA ALA A 269 14.53 -18.76 -1.94
C ALA A 269 14.38 -17.38 -2.60
N LEU A 270 14.19 -16.32 -1.80
CA LEU A 270 14.13 -14.94 -2.30
C LEU A 270 15.44 -14.51 -2.97
N ARG A 271 16.58 -14.81 -2.34
CA ARG A 271 17.91 -14.55 -2.89
C ARG A 271 18.14 -15.24 -4.23
N ARG A 272 17.90 -16.55 -4.28
CA ARG A 272 18.04 -17.36 -5.52
C ARG A 272 17.11 -16.86 -6.62
N TRP A 273 15.88 -16.50 -6.27
CA TRP A 273 14.94 -15.94 -7.23
C TRP A 273 15.45 -14.60 -7.79
N LEU A 274 15.95 -13.71 -6.92
CA LEU A 274 16.49 -12.41 -7.31
C LEU A 274 17.71 -12.57 -8.22
N ALA A 275 18.67 -13.43 -7.86
CA ALA A 275 19.82 -13.77 -8.70
C ALA A 275 19.38 -14.34 -10.07
N GLY A 276 18.36 -15.19 -10.09
CA GLY A 276 17.77 -15.70 -11.33
C GLY A 276 17.13 -14.63 -12.22
N GLN A 277 16.75 -13.46 -11.69
CA GLN A 277 16.26 -12.33 -12.50
C GLN A 277 17.38 -11.55 -13.21
N PHE A 278 18.62 -11.69 -12.73
CA PHE A 278 19.80 -10.96 -13.19
C PHE A 278 21.01 -11.91 -13.29
N PRO A 279 21.07 -12.75 -14.34
CA PRO A 279 22.23 -13.59 -14.59
C PRO A 279 23.53 -12.78 -14.61
N ASP A 280 24.63 -13.42 -14.24
CA ASP A 280 26.00 -12.85 -14.25
C ASP A 280 26.27 -11.68 -13.28
N CYS A 281 25.27 -11.29 -12.49
CA CYS A 281 25.45 -10.31 -11.41
C CYS A 281 25.84 -10.98 -10.09
N ASP A 282 26.57 -10.25 -9.26
CA ASP A 282 26.90 -10.65 -7.88
C ASP A 282 25.65 -10.59 -7.00
N GLU A 283 25.30 -11.71 -6.39
CA GLU A 283 24.08 -11.88 -5.59
C GLU A 283 23.99 -10.88 -4.43
N ARG A 284 25.12 -10.60 -3.78
CA ARG A 284 25.17 -9.68 -2.64
C ARG A 284 24.96 -8.24 -3.09
N ARG A 285 25.56 -7.83 -4.21
CA ARG A 285 25.35 -6.50 -4.79
C ARG A 285 23.93 -6.31 -5.31
N LEU A 286 23.33 -7.35 -5.90
CA LEU A 286 21.91 -7.34 -6.27
C LEU A 286 21.01 -7.15 -5.05
N ALA A 287 21.29 -7.85 -3.93
CA ALA A 287 20.54 -7.69 -2.70
C ALA A 287 20.59 -6.24 -2.17
N HIS A 288 21.77 -5.61 -2.19
CA HIS A 288 21.92 -4.21 -1.79
C HIS A 288 21.13 -3.26 -2.70
N ASP A 289 21.25 -3.42 -4.02
CA ASP A 289 20.53 -2.60 -5.00
C ASP A 289 19.02 -2.77 -4.87
N PHE A 290 18.55 -4.01 -4.67
CA PHE A 290 17.13 -4.32 -4.48
C PHE A 290 16.57 -3.64 -3.23
N VAL A 291 17.25 -3.72 -2.09
CA VAL A 291 16.83 -3.02 -0.86
C VAL A 291 16.83 -1.50 -1.06
N ALA A 292 17.85 -0.96 -1.71
CA ALA A 292 17.94 0.47 -1.98
C ALA A 292 16.78 0.94 -2.88
N MET A 293 16.42 0.18 -3.92
CA MET A 293 15.23 0.45 -4.74
C MET A 293 13.91 0.32 -3.95
N CYS A 294 13.79 -0.66 -3.06
CA CYS A 294 12.60 -0.83 -2.23
C CYS A 294 12.35 0.37 -1.29
N CYS A 295 13.37 1.18 -0.97
CA CYS A 295 13.19 2.43 -0.22
C CYS A 295 12.29 3.43 -0.98
N LEU A 296 12.20 3.36 -2.31
CA LEU A 296 11.28 4.18 -3.10
C LEU A 296 9.81 3.82 -2.87
N ALA A 297 9.54 2.54 -2.55
CA ALA A 297 8.23 2.05 -2.18
C ALA A 297 7.85 2.38 -0.72
N GLY A 298 8.67 3.17 -0.02
CA GLY A 298 8.46 3.56 1.37
C GLY A 298 8.82 2.46 2.36
N ASN A 299 9.34 2.87 3.51
CA ASN A 299 9.65 1.99 4.65
C ASN A 299 9.41 2.77 5.95
N ASP A 300 9.87 2.25 7.09
CA ASP A 300 9.68 2.92 8.38
C ASP A 300 10.43 4.26 8.50
N PHE A 301 11.39 4.57 7.63
CA PHE A 301 12.27 5.73 7.72
C PHE A 301 12.05 6.77 6.62
N LEU A 302 11.56 6.32 5.45
CA LEU A 302 11.34 7.13 4.26
C LEU A 302 9.89 6.99 3.78
N PRO A 303 9.23 8.11 3.44
CA PRO A 303 7.84 8.06 2.98
C PRO A 303 7.73 7.43 1.58
N HIS A 304 6.57 6.82 1.31
CA HIS A 304 6.24 6.16 0.05
C HIS A 304 6.11 7.13 -1.12
N MET A 305 6.78 6.85 -2.25
CA MET A 305 6.56 7.57 -3.50
C MET A 305 5.39 6.97 -4.28
N ALA A 306 4.43 7.83 -4.64
CA ALA A 306 3.22 7.43 -5.36
C ALA A 306 3.51 6.74 -6.71
N ALA A 307 4.63 7.05 -7.36
CA ALA A 307 5.09 6.40 -8.60
C ALA A 307 5.45 4.91 -8.40
N VAL A 308 5.68 4.47 -7.17
CA VAL A 308 6.10 3.10 -6.80
C VAL A 308 5.06 2.46 -5.88
N ASP A 309 3.79 2.41 -6.31
CA ASP A 309 2.76 1.63 -5.62
C ASP A 309 2.91 0.13 -5.89
N ILE A 310 3.15 -0.66 -4.83
CA ILE A 310 3.31 -2.12 -4.92
C ILE A 310 2.03 -2.80 -5.42
N TYR A 311 0.85 -2.30 -5.03
CA TYR A 311 -0.42 -2.89 -5.47
C TYR A 311 -0.68 -2.62 -6.96
N GLY A 312 -0.25 -1.47 -7.47
CA GLY A 312 -0.19 -1.10 -8.88
C GLY A 312 0.98 -1.70 -9.68
N GLY A 313 1.76 -2.63 -9.09
CA GLY A 313 2.88 -3.30 -9.77
C GLY A 313 4.19 -2.50 -9.81
N GLY A 314 4.35 -1.49 -8.94
CA GLY A 314 5.51 -0.60 -8.87
C GLY A 314 6.85 -1.33 -8.69
N LEU A 315 6.92 -2.39 -7.88
CA LEU A 315 8.15 -3.20 -7.75
C LEU A 315 8.51 -3.93 -9.05
N ASP A 316 7.53 -4.46 -9.78
CA ASP A 316 7.78 -5.12 -11.06
C ASP A 316 8.33 -4.11 -12.10
N LYS A 317 7.81 -2.87 -12.06
CA LYS A 317 8.30 -1.76 -12.88
C LYS A 317 9.74 -1.37 -12.49
N LEU A 318 10.06 -1.28 -11.20
CA LEU A 318 11.42 -1.02 -10.72
C LEU A 318 12.42 -2.09 -11.16
N ILE A 319 12.07 -3.37 -11.00
CA ILE A 319 12.92 -4.49 -11.46
C ILE A 319 13.13 -4.41 -12.97
N THR A 320 12.08 -4.07 -13.72
CA THR A 320 12.16 -3.91 -15.18
C THR A 320 13.06 -2.74 -15.58
N ALA A 321 12.95 -1.60 -14.89
CA ALA A 321 13.83 -0.46 -15.10
C ALA A 321 15.28 -0.80 -14.74
N TYR A 322 15.54 -1.41 -13.59
CA TYR A 322 16.88 -1.84 -13.22
C TYR A 322 17.49 -2.84 -14.22
N ARG A 323 16.67 -3.72 -14.83
CA ARG A 323 17.12 -4.60 -15.91
C ARG A 323 17.55 -3.83 -17.16
N SER A 324 16.84 -2.77 -17.55
CA SER A 324 17.23 -1.96 -18.72
C SER A 324 18.57 -1.21 -18.51
N LEU A 325 18.95 -1.02 -17.24
CA LEU A 325 20.24 -0.43 -16.84
C LEU A 325 21.42 -1.41 -16.93
N LYS A 326 21.18 -2.71 -17.18
CA LYS A 326 22.20 -3.75 -17.38
C LYS A 326 23.31 -3.82 -16.31
N PRO A 327 22.97 -4.21 -15.07
CA PRO A 327 23.91 -4.13 -13.95
C PRO A 327 25.20 -4.95 -14.09
N ALA A 328 25.18 -6.08 -14.80
CA ALA A 328 26.38 -6.89 -15.06
C ALA A 328 27.41 -6.17 -15.94
N GLU A 329 26.94 -5.39 -16.92
CA GLU A 329 27.78 -4.71 -17.92
C GLU A 329 28.19 -3.31 -17.42
N ASP A 330 27.21 -2.55 -16.91
CA ASP A 330 27.35 -1.12 -16.65
C ASP A 330 27.44 -0.77 -15.14
N GLY A 331 27.43 -1.78 -14.27
CA GLY A 331 27.60 -1.66 -12.81
C GLY A 331 26.32 -1.58 -11.97
N TYR A 332 26.49 -1.48 -10.66
CA TYR A 332 25.40 -1.52 -9.67
C TYR A 332 24.93 -0.12 -9.26
N LEU A 333 23.73 -0.01 -8.69
CA LEU A 333 23.17 1.23 -8.10
C LEU A 333 23.89 1.63 -6.81
N THR A 334 24.51 0.68 -6.13
CA THR A 334 25.25 0.89 -4.87
C THR A 334 26.72 0.54 -5.06
N SER A 335 27.61 1.23 -4.37
CA SER A 335 29.05 0.93 -4.28
C SER A 335 29.36 -0.05 -3.13
N GLU A 336 30.60 -0.54 -3.05
CA GLU A 336 31.05 -1.46 -1.99
C GLU A 336 30.95 -0.87 -0.58
N ASP A 337 31.13 0.44 -0.46
CA ASP A 337 30.98 1.18 0.80
C ASP A 337 29.52 1.55 1.12
N LEU A 338 28.57 1.03 0.34
CA LEU A 338 27.12 1.22 0.47
C LEU A 338 26.68 2.67 0.19
N SER A 339 27.44 3.40 -0.60
CA SER A 339 27.02 4.68 -1.17
C SER A 339 26.21 4.47 -2.45
N LEU A 340 25.37 5.45 -2.81
CA LEU A 340 24.66 5.42 -4.08
C LEU A 340 25.60 5.79 -5.22
N VAL A 341 25.56 5.02 -6.30
CA VAL A 341 26.18 5.37 -7.59
C VAL A 341 25.23 6.34 -8.30
N LEU A 342 25.33 7.62 -7.95
CA LEU A 342 24.36 8.65 -8.38
C LEU A 342 24.10 8.72 -9.90
N PRO A 343 25.10 8.57 -10.79
CA PRO A 343 24.83 8.53 -12.24
C PRO A 343 23.91 7.38 -12.65
N ARG A 344 23.96 6.24 -11.97
CA ARG A 344 23.08 5.10 -12.26
C ARG A 344 21.70 5.27 -11.64
N TRP A 345 21.63 5.85 -10.45
CA TRP A 345 20.37 6.29 -9.85
C TRP A 345 19.62 7.29 -10.72
N ARG A 346 20.33 8.20 -11.38
CA ARG A 346 19.73 9.13 -12.36
C ARG A 346 18.95 8.38 -13.42
N LEU A 347 19.57 7.40 -14.07
CA LEU A 347 18.94 6.60 -15.14
C LEU A 347 17.71 5.86 -14.61
N LEU A 348 17.79 5.27 -13.41
CA LEU A 348 16.66 4.59 -12.79
C LEU A 348 15.50 5.58 -12.51
N LEU A 349 15.80 6.72 -11.88
CA LEU A 349 14.82 7.73 -11.51
C LEU A 349 14.16 8.38 -12.74
N GLU A 350 14.90 8.56 -13.84
CA GLU A 350 14.34 9.00 -15.13
C GLU A 350 13.31 8.01 -15.69
N HIS A 351 13.54 6.70 -15.53
CA HIS A 351 12.55 5.68 -15.89
C HIS A 351 11.31 5.74 -14.98
N VAL A 352 11.51 5.92 -13.67
CA VAL A 352 10.40 6.02 -12.69
C VAL A 352 9.60 7.31 -12.88
N ALA A 353 10.25 8.40 -13.32
CA ALA A 353 9.60 9.68 -13.59
C ALA A 353 8.47 9.58 -14.63
N LYS A 354 8.49 8.56 -15.50
CA LYS A 354 7.38 8.26 -16.41
C LYS A 354 6.08 7.97 -15.67
N GLU A 355 6.13 7.10 -14.67
CA GLU A 355 4.97 6.75 -13.86
C GLU A 355 4.56 7.93 -12.97
N GLU A 356 5.54 8.66 -12.45
CA GLU A 356 5.30 9.88 -11.67
C GLU A 356 4.58 10.97 -12.47
N ALA A 357 4.96 11.18 -13.74
CA ALA A 357 4.32 12.15 -14.63
C ALA A 357 2.84 11.82 -14.83
N GLU A 358 2.51 10.54 -15.04
CA GLU A 358 1.12 10.08 -15.18
C GLU A 358 0.34 10.29 -13.88
N VAL A 359 0.92 9.93 -12.72
CA VAL A 359 0.29 10.14 -11.41
C VAL A 359 0.02 11.62 -11.10
N LEU A 360 0.95 12.52 -11.45
CA LEU A 360 0.74 13.96 -11.27
C LEU A 360 -0.33 14.50 -12.22
N LEU A 361 -0.36 14.05 -13.47
CA LEU A 361 -1.42 14.41 -14.42
C LEU A 361 -2.79 13.94 -13.94
N ASP A 362 -2.90 12.72 -13.41
CA ASP A 362 -4.12 12.22 -12.77
C ASP A 362 -4.56 13.14 -11.63
N THR A 363 -3.62 13.58 -10.78
CA THR A 363 -3.88 14.43 -9.61
C THR A 363 -4.43 15.81 -9.99
N VAL A 364 -4.02 16.37 -11.12
CA VAL A 364 -4.55 17.64 -11.65
C VAL A 364 -5.77 17.46 -12.58
N GLY A 365 -6.31 16.24 -12.65
CA GLY A 365 -7.50 15.94 -13.44
C GLY A 365 -7.24 15.91 -14.94
N LEU A 366 -6.06 15.42 -15.35
CA LEU A 366 -5.63 15.17 -16.72
C LEU A 366 -5.22 13.71 -16.92
N GLY A 367 -5.90 12.82 -16.20
CA GLY A 367 -5.65 11.39 -16.25
C GLY A 367 -6.25 10.69 -17.46
N LEU A 368 -5.59 9.62 -17.90
CA LEU A 368 -6.12 8.77 -18.99
C LEU A 368 -7.15 7.76 -18.50
N GLY A 369 -7.25 7.54 -17.18
CA GLY A 369 -8.08 6.48 -16.63
C GLY A 369 -7.67 5.08 -17.11
N PRO A 370 -8.51 4.06 -16.86
CA PRO A 370 -8.22 2.69 -17.30
C PRO A 370 -8.26 2.58 -18.83
N ARG A 371 -7.29 1.87 -19.43
CA ARG A 371 -7.26 1.60 -20.88
C ARG A 371 -8.56 0.92 -21.31
N GLN A 372 -9.36 1.61 -22.12
CA GLN A 372 -10.53 1.01 -22.76
C GLN A 372 -10.06 0.15 -23.95
N ALA A 373 -10.52 -1.10 -24.02
CA ALA A 373 -10.18 -1.97 -25.14
C ALA A 373 -10.67 -1.37 -26.47
N ALA A 374 -9.83 -1.44 -27.50
CA ALA A 374 -10.25 -1.17 -28.87
C ALA A 374 -11.40 -2.12 -29.21
N TYR A 375 -12.57 -1.54 -29.45
CA TYR A 375 -13.74 -2.29 -29.87
C TYR A 375 -13.83 -2.13 -31.38
N HIS A 376 -13.64 -3.23 -32.09
CA HIS A 376 -14.02 -3.37 -33.48
C HIS A 376 -15.33 -4.16 -33.50
N GLY A 377 -16.42 -3.51 -33.09
CA GLY A 377 -17.74 -4.05 -33.37
C GLY A 377 -18.17 -3.62 -34.76
N PRO A 378 -19.12 -4.33 -35.37
CA PRO A 378 -19.83 -3.81 -36.52
C PRO A 378 -20.70 -2.65 -36.00
N GLY A 379 -20.16 -1.43 -35.99
CA GLY A 379 -21.00 -0.23 -36.14
C GLY A 379 -21.73 -0.31 -37.48
N PRO A 380 -22.67 0.58 -37.82
CA PRO A 380 -23.36 0.51 -39.10
C PRO A 380 -22.33 0.89 -40.18
N PRO A 381 -21.86 -0.04 -41.03
CA PRO A 381 -20.83 0.27 -41.99
C PRO A 381 -21.42 0.49 -43.39
N THR A 382 -22.74 0.38 -43.57
CA THR A 382 -23.37 0.25 -44.89
C THR A 382 -24.76 0.92 -44.95
N ASP A 383 -25.23 1.18 -46.17
CA ASP A 383 -26.60 1.59 -46.51
C ASP A 383 -27.66 0.49 -46.28
N GLU A 384 -27.26 -0.66 -45.76
CA GLU A 384 -28.13 -1.83 -45.58
C GLU A 384 -29.02 -1.75 -44.32
N TRP A 385 -28.77 -0.78 -43.42
CA TRP A 385 -29.65 -0.54 -42.28
C TRP A 385 -30.89 0.24 -42.70
N ASP A 386 -32.08 -0.29 -42.36
CA ASP A 386 -33.38 0.30 -42.70
C ASP A 386 -33.74 1.55 -41.87
N GLY A 387 -32.93 1.87 -40.85
CA GLY A 387 -33.13 3.01 -39.98
C GLY A 387 -34.06 2.78 -38.79
N LEU A 388 -34.73 1.62 -38.73
CA LEU A 388 -35.80 1.35 -37.76
C LEU A 388 -35.61 0.04 -36.99
N SER A 389 -34.75 -0.85 -37.47
CA SER A 389 -34.61 -2.20 -36.94
C SER A 389 -33.37 -2.36 -36.04
N VAL A 390 -33.54 -2.96 -34.86
CA VAL A 390 -32.46 -3.25 -33.90
C VAL A 390 -32.52 -4.71 -33.47
N VAL A 391 -31.38 -5.39 -33.44
CA VAL A 391 -31.28 -6.74 -32.85
C VAL A 391 -31.10 -6.63 -31.34
N VAL A 392 -31.93 -7.36 -30.60
CA VAL A 392 -31.88 -7.53 -29.15
C VAL A 392 -31.41 -8.96 -28.86
N ALA A 393 -30.13 -9.12 -28.53
CA ALA A 393 -29.50 -10.41 -28.27
C ALA A 393 -29.33 -10.70 -26.77
N GLY A 394 -29.18 -11.98 -26.43
CA GLY A 394 -28.99 -12.40 -25.04
C GLY A 394 -30.26 -12.32 -24.20
N VAL A 395 -31.43 -12.45 -24.83
CA VAL A 395 -32.72 -12.46 -24.14
C VAL A 395 -32.98 -13.86 -23.59
N SER A 396 -33.56 -13.97 -22.39
CA SER A 396 -33.96 -15.27 -21.81
C SER A 396 -34.95 -15.98 -22.74
N ILE A 397 -34.81 -17.30 -22.90
CA ILE A 397 -35.74 -18.13 -23.68
C ILE A 397 -37.18 -18.08 -23.15
N ARG A 398 -37.35 -17.67 -21.88
CA ARG A 398 -38.67 -17.52 -21.25
C ARG A 398 -39.35 -16.18 -21.57
N ALA A 399 -38.62 -15.21 -22.12
CA ALA A 399 -39.18 -13.90 -22.42
C ALA A 399 -40.16 -13.99 -23.59
N SER A 400 -41.32 -13.36 -23.41
CA SER A 400 -42.35 -13.22 -24.43
C SER A 400 -42.10 -12.01 -25.33
N ALA A 401 -42.81 -11.94 -26.47
CA ALA A 401 -42.79 -10.76 -27.33
C ALA A 401 -43.19 -9.48 -26.57
N SER A 402 -44.19 -9.57 -25.69
CA SER A 402 -44.62 -8.44 -24.85
C SER A 402 -43.53 -7.98 -23.88
N ASP A 403 -42.70 -8.88 -23.34
CA ASP A 403 -41.59 -8.51 -22.46
C ASP A 403 -40.51 -7.73 -23.21
N VAL A 404 -40.23 -8.13 -24.45
CA VAL A 404 -39.26 -7.44 -25.32
C VAL A 404 -39.82 -6.09 -25.74
N GLN A 405 -41.06 -6.03 -26.21
CA GLN A 405 -41.72 -4.79 -26.61
C GLN A 405 -41.79 -3.80 -25.46
N ALA A 406 -42.24 -4.22 -24.26
CA ALA A 406 -42.28 -3.37 -23.07
C ALA A 406 -40.90 -2.83 -22.66
N SER A 407 -39.83 -3.62 -22.84
CA SER A 407 -38.46 -3.16 -22.56
C SER A 407 -37.97 -2.14 -23.60
N MET A 408 -38.30 -2.35 -24.89
CA MET A 408 -37.89 -1.48 -25.99
C MET A 408 -38.69 -0.17 -26.04
N SER A 409 -39.95 -0.15 -25.56
CA SER A 409 -40.80 1.05 -25.53
C SER A 409 -40.53 2.01 -24.36
N LYS A 410 -39.57 1.70 -23.48
CA LYS A 410 -39.18 2.61 -22.39
C LYS A 410 -38.56 3.90 -22.94
N HIS A 411 -38.81 5.02 -22.25
CA HIS A 411 -38.50 6.40 -22.71
C HIS A 411 -39.40 6.86 -23.85
N ASP A 412 -40.66 6.41 -23.85
CA ASP A 412 -41.70 6.81 -24.82
C ASP A 412 -41.32 6.54 -26.28
N HIS A 413 -40.44 5.56 -26.50
CA HIS A 413 -40.07 5.11 -27.83
C HIS A 413 -41.18 4.22 -28.42
N GLY A 414 -41.79 4.65 -29.52
CA GLY A 414 -42.76 3.85 -30.26
C GLY A 414 -42.11 2.59 -30.84
N VAL A 415 -42.66 1.41 -30.52
CA VAL A 415 -42.21 0.12 -31.06
C VAL A 415 -43.33 -0.47 -31.91
N ARG A 416 -43.09 -0.52 -33.22
CA ARG A 416 -44.03 -1.01 -34.23
C ARG A 416 -44.23 -2.52 -34.13
N SER A 417 -43.15 -3.28 -34.00
CA SER A 417 -43.23 -4.74 -33.88
C SER A 417 -41.95 -5.35 -33.29
N VAL A 418 -42.08 -6.57 -32.75
CA VAL A 418 -40.96 -7.39 -32.31
C VAL A 418 -41.09 -8.81 -32.87
N HIS A 419 -40.00 -9.35 -33.39
CA HIS A 419 -39.96 -10.67 -34.04
C HIS A 419 -38.82 -11.49 -33.47
N ARG A 420 -39.04 -12.79 -33.24
CA ARG A 420 -37.98 -13.66 -32.73
C ARG A 420 -37.10 -14.14 -33.87
N ILE A 421 -35.78 -14.16 -33.67
CA ILE A 421 -34.78 -14.59 -34.67
C ILE A 421 -34.51 -16.09 -34.48
N ARG A 422 -34.48 -16.86 -35.57
CA ARG A 422 -34.15 -18.29 -35.62
C ARG A 422 -32.67 -18.52 -35.32
N GLY A 423 -32.39 -19.57 -34.57
CA GLY A 423 -31.04 -19.95 -34.15
C GLY A 423 -30.82 -19.71 -32.65
N GLN A 424 -30.32 -20.73 -31.95
CA GLN A 424 -30.13 -20.69 -30.50
C GLN A 424 -28.64 -20.69 -30.12
N SER A 425 -28.27 -19.72 -29.30
CA SER A 425 -27.15 -19.88 -28.36
C SER A 425 -27.68 -20.55 -27.09
N ARG A 426 -26.96 -21.52 -26.50
CA ARG A 426 -27.41 -22.27 -25.29
C ARG A 426 -27.99 -21.32 -24.22
N GLY A 427 -29.32 -21.40 -24.00
CA GLY A 427 -30.05 -20.68 -22.95
C GLY A 427 -30.58 -19.28 -23.30
N HIS A 428 -30.24 -18.72 -24.47
CA HIS A 428 -30.66 -17.37 -24.87
C HIS A 428 -31.18 -17.32 -26.31
N VAL A 429 -32.04 -16.33 -26.56
CA VAL A 429 -32.65 -16.05 -27.86
C VAL A 429 -32.37 -14.60 -28.27
N SER A 430 -32.44 -14.34 -29.57
CA SER A 430 -32.33 -12.99 -30.13
C SER A 430 -33.67 -12.57 -30.74
N TRP A 431 -33.93 -11.27 -30.70
CA TRP A 431 -35.15 -10.66 -31.22
C TRP A 431 -34.78 -9.50 -32.15
N LEU A 432 -35.64 -9.23 -33.12
CA LEU A 432 -35.64 -8.03 -33.94
C LEU A 432 -36.71 -7.10 -33.40
N ALA A 433 -36.34 -5.88 -33.00
CA ALA A 433 -37.27 -4.83 -32.61
C ALA A 433 -37.32 -3.74 -33.69
N ARG A 434 -38.52 -3.36 -34.11
CA ARG A 434 -38.75 -2.33 -35.13
C ARG A 434 -39.43 -1.13 -34.50
N PHE A 435 -38.83 0.05 -34.64
CA PHE A 435 -39.32 1.28 -34.06
C PHE A 435 -40.21 2.06 -35.02
N GLU A 436 -41.00 2.98 -34.46
CA GLU A 436 -41.87 3.88 -35.23
C GLU A 436 -41.11 5.07 -35.84
N SER A 437 -39.95 5.40 -35.28
CA SER A 437 -39.10 6.50 -35.75
C SER A 437 -37.61 6.14 -35.68
N PRO A 438 -36.76 6.76 -36.53
CA PRO A 438 -35.32 6.52 -36.50
C PRO A 438 -34.68 7.02 -35.21
N GLU A 439 -35.16 8.13 -34.62
CA GLU A 439 -34.65 8.65 -33.35
C GLU A 439 -34.79 7.60 -32.23
N ALA A 440 -35.95 6.94 -32.17
CA ALA A 440 -36.21 5.88 -31.19
C ALA A 440 -35.29 4.66 -31.36
N ALA A 441 -34.98 4.29 -32.60
CA ALA A 441 -34.03 3.22 -32.89
C ALA A 441 -32.60 3.61 -32.49
N VAL A 442 -32.16 4.83 -32.84
CA VAL A 442 -30.83 5.37 -32.53
C VAL A 442 -30.60 5.48 -31.02
N ASP A 443 -31.54 6.06 -30.27
CA ASP A 443 -31.46 6.18 -28.81
C ASP A 443 -31.44 4.81 -28.12
N THR A 444 -32.21 3.85 -28.66
CA THR A 444 -32.25 2.51 -28.10
C THR A 444 -30.92 1.79 -28.26
N LEU A 445 -30.19 1.93 -29.38
CA LEU A 445 -28.90 1.26 -29.61
C LEU A 445 -27.84 1.50 -28.53
N VAL A 446 -27.88 2.65 -27.84
CA VAL A 446 -26.94 2.99 -26.77
C VAL A 446 -27.52 2.82 -25.36
N SER A 447 -28.81 2.54 -25.27
CA SER A 447 -29.54 2.40 -24.02
C SER A 447 -29.20 1.10 -23.30
N ALA A 448 -29.03 1.17 -21.98
CA ALA A 448 -28.87 -0.04 -21.17
C ALA A 448 -30.25 -0.66 -20.92
N ARG A 449 -30.52 -1.80 -21.57
CA ARG A 449 -31.79 -2.53 -21.41
C ARG A 449 -31.61 -3.81 -20.59
N ARG A 450 -32.63 -4.16 -19.82
CA ARG A 450 -32.74 -5.43 -19.10
C ARG A 450 -34.09 -6.06 -19.39
N ILE A 451 -34.10 -7.38 -19.52
CA ILE A 451 -35.29 -8.21 -19.70
C ILE A 451 -35.15 -9.35 -18.70
N TRP A 452 -36.12 -9.48 -17.79
CA TRP A 452 -36.06 -10.48 -16.69
C TRP A 452 -34.79 -10.40 -15.84
N GLY A 453 -34.34 -9.17 -15.50
CA GLY A 453 -33.13 -8.94 -14.71
C GLY A 453 -31.81 -9.12 -15.46
N GLN A 454 -31.82 -9.82 -16.59
CA GLN A 454 -30.67 -10.03 -17.46
C GLN A 454 -30.43 -8.83 -18.38
N ARG A 455 -29.16 -8.43 -18.53
CA ARG A 455 -28.76 -7.36 -19.44
C ARG A 455 -28.71 -7.91 -20.88
N VAL A 456 -29.34 -7.20 -21.80
CA VAL A 456 -29.37 -7.56 -23.22
C VAL A 456 -28.33 -6.76 -24.01
N THR A 457 -27.97 -7.26 -25.18
CA THR A 457 -27.07 -6.59 -26.12
C THR A 457 -27.88 -6.05 -27.28
N LEU A 458 -27.64 -4.80 -27.66
CA LEU A 458 -28.36 -4.12 -28.74
C LEU A 458 -27.38 -3.84 -29.87
N THR A 459 -27.71 -4.28 -31.08
CA THR A 459 -26.89 -4.11 -32.28
C THR A 459 -27.75 -3.76 -33.48
N TRP A 460 -27.09 -3.27 -34.53
CA TRP A 460 -27.68 -3.09 -35.85
C TRP A 460 -28.37 -4.35 -36.34
N ALA A 461 -29.43 -4.17 -37.11
CA ALA A 461 -30.12 -5.23 -37.82
C ALA A 461 -30.02 -5.00 -39.31
N ASP A 462 -29.65 -6.01 -40.07
CA ASP A 462 -30.01 -6.09 -41.49
C ASP A 462 -31.19 -7.05 -41.58
N PRO A 463 -32.44 -6.55 -41.68
CA PRO A 463 -33.61 -7.40 -41.61
C PRO A 463 -33.69 -8.43 -42.73
N GLU A 464 -33.05 -8.19 -43.89
CA GLU A 464 -33.04 -9.10 -45.03
C GLU A 464 -32.12 -10.31 -44.79
N LYS A 465 -31.08 -10.12 -43.98
CA LYS A 465 -30.13 -11.20 -43.60
C LYS A 465 -30.57 -12.00 -42.37
N LEU A 466 -31.67 -11.64 -41.72
CA LEU A 466 -32.16 -12.32 -40.51
C LEU A 466 -33.21 -13.39 -40.83
N GLU A 467 -33.02 -14.60 -40.30
CA GLU A 467 -34.05 -15.64 -40.33
C GLU A 467 -35.01 -15.47 -39.15
N LEU A 468 -36.29 -15.20 -39.39
CA LEU A 468 -37.27 -14.94 -38.32
C LEU A 468 -38.20 -16.14 -38.07
N GLU A 469 -38.65 -16.30 -36.83
CA GLU A 469 -39.71 -17.25 -36.45
C GLU A 469 -41.08 -16.63 -36.76
N GLY A 470 -41.89 -17.29 -37.60
CA GLY A 470 -43.28 -16.87 -37.87
C GLY A 470 -43.49 -16.22 -39.24
N GLU A 471 -44.33 -15.18 -39.28
CA GLU A 471 -44.82 -14.54 -40.51
C GLU A 471 -43.72 -13.80 -41.29
N LYS A 472 -43.98 -13.58 -42.60
CA LYS A 472 -43.08 -12.87 -43.49
C LYS A 472 -43.01 -11.40 -43.08
N LEU A 473 -41.78 -10.92 -42.89
CA LEU A 473 -41.50 -9.56 -42.44
C LEU A 473 -42.09 -8.52 -43.41
N GLU A 474 -42.78 -7.52 -42.89
CA GLU A 474 -43.26 -6.39 -43.69
C GLU A 474 -42.07 -5.64 -44.29
N VAL A 475 -42.12 -5.34 -45.59
CA VAL A 475 -41.10 -4.52 -46.26
C VAL A 475 -41.30 -3.08 -45.81
N LEU A 476 -40.28 -2.50 -45.17
CA LEU A 476 -40.26 -1.10 -44.80
C LEU A 476 -39.44 -0.34 -45.83
N GLU A 477 -39.90 0.84 -46.24
CA GLU A 477 -39.07 1.77 -47.00
C GLU A 477 -37.95 2.29 -46.09
N ALA A 478 -36.73 2.37 -46.62
CA ALA A 478 -35.60 2.92 -45.90
C ALA A 478 -35.90 4.38 -45.49
N VAL A 479 -35.76 4.67 -44.21
CA VAL A 479 -36.00 6.02 -43.66
C VAL A 479 -34.68 6.79 -43.57
N ASP A 480 -34.71 8.12 -43.61
CA ASP A 480 -33.53 8.97 -43.37
C ASP A 480 -33.08 8.91 -41.90
N TRP A 481 -32.43 7.81 -41.55
CA TRP A 481 -31.85 7.61 -40.24
C TRP A 481 -30.54 8.38 -40.05
N ARG A 482 -29.91 8.83 -41.13
CA ARG A 482 -28.64 9.59 -41.07
C ARG A 482 -28.85 10.95 -40.43
N SER A 483 -29.98 11.60 -40.70
CA SER A 483 -30.35 12.85 -40.02
C SER A 483 -30.49 12.66 -38.50
N ALA A 484 -31.26 11.65 -38.07
CA ALA A 484 -31.44 11.31 -36.65
C ALA A 484 -30.12 10.91 -35.96
N MET A 485 -29.30 10.08 -36.63
CA MET A 485 -27.98 9.69 -36.15
C MET A 485 -27.04 10.90 -36.03
N GLY A 486 -27.00 11.74 -37.06
CA GLY A 486 -26.18 12.95 -37.10
C GLY A 486 -26.53 13.91 -35.97
N ALA A 487 -27.82 14.10 -35.69
CA ALA A 487 -28.28 14.89 -34.55
C ALA A 487 -27.80 14.30 -33.21
N ALA A 488 -28.00 13.00 -32.98
CA ALA A 488 -27.60 12.33 -31.73
C ALA A 488 -26.07 12.33 -31.51
N ILE A 489 -25.29 12.15 -32.58
CA ILE A 489 -23.82 12.27 -32.54
C ILE A 489 -23.44 13.72 -32.20
N ARG A 490 -24.03 14.70 -32.88
CA ARG A 490 -23.75 16.12 -32.65
C ARG A 490 -24.03 16.54 -31.21
N GLU A 491 -25.22 16.24 -30.69
CA GLU A 491 -25.58 16.51 -29.29
C GLU A 491 -24.60 15.86 -28.31
N SER A 492 -24.12 14.65 -28.60
CA SER A 492 -23.13 13.98 -27.74
C SER A 492 -21.77 14.68 -27.75
N PHE A 493 -21.27 15.13 -28.90
CA PHE A 493 -20.02 15.89 -28.99
C PHE A 493 -20.14 17.27 -28.33
N GLU A 494 -21.27 17.96 -28.55
CA GLU A 494 -21.58 19.24 -27.91
C GLU A 494 -21.66 19.11 -26.39
N PHE A 495 -22.23 18.01 -25.88
CA PHE A 495 -22.18 17.70 -24.45
C PHE A 495 -20.76 17.41 -23.98
N TRP A 496 -20.01 16.53 -24.66
CA TRP A 496 -18.68 16.09 -24.24
C TRP A 496 -17.67 17.23 -24.18
N LEU A 497 -17.67 18.12 -25.17
CA LEU A 497 -16.79 19.28 -25.28
C LEU A 497 -17.41 20.56 -24.69
N GLY A 498 -18.64 20.47 -24.19
CA GLY A 498 -19.38 21.56 -23.59
C GLY A 498 -18.99 21.85 -22.13
N PRO A 499 -19.50 22.95 -21.56
CA PRO A 499 -19.14 23.45 -20.22
C PRO A 499 -19.61 22.53 -19.09
N VAL A 500 -20.58 21.65 -19.33
CA VAL A 500 -21.13 20.76 -18.29
C VAL A 500 -20.24 19.54 -18.06
N ASN A 501 -19.69 18.96 -19.14
CA ASN A 501 -18.91 17.72 -19.08
C ASN A 501 -17.40 17.98 -19.05
N LEU A 502 -16.88 18.79 -19.98
CA LEU A 502 -15.44 18.89 -20.22
C LEU A 502 -14.64 19.27 -18.97
N PRO A 503 -15.05 20.21 -18.10
CA PRO A 503 -14.30 20.52 -16.88
C PRO A 503 -14.13 19.32 -15.91
N LYS A 504 -15.04 18.34 -15.97
CA LYS A 504 -15.06 17.15 -15.09
C LYS A 504 -14.42 15.92 -15.75
N ASP A 505 -14.35 15.88 -17.07
CA ASP A 505 -13.84 14.75 -17.83
C ASP A 505 -12.31 14.82 -18.00
N ALA A 506 -11.58 14.20 -17.08
CA ALA A 506 -10.11 14.24 -17.08
C ALA A 506 -9.48 13.69 -18.37
N TYR A 507 -10.10 12.67 -18.97
CA TYR A 507 -9.62 12.05 -20.20
C TYR A 507 -9.71 13.01 -21.38
N LEU A 508 -10.88 13.61 -21.59
CA LEU A 508 -11.07 14.59 -22.66
C LEU A 508 -10.27 15.86 -22.42
N ARG A 509 -10.18 16.35 -21.19
CA ARG A 509 -9.33 17.51 -20.87
C ARG A 509 -7.88 17.27 -21.27
N ARG A 510 -7.33 16.09 -20.98
CA ARG A 510 -5.96 15.75 -21.39
C ARG A 510 -5.79 15.77 -22.90
N HIS A 511 -6.74 15.21 -23.65
CA HIS A 511 -6.70 15.21 -25.11
C HIS A 511 -6.85 16.61 -25.70
N VAL A 512 -7.76 17.43 -25.17
CA VAL A 512 -7.88 18.84 -25.58
C VAL A 512 -6.58 19.60 -25.30
N ARG A 513 -5.94 19.31 -24.16
CA ARG A 513 -4.66 19.94 -23.78
C ARG A 513 -3.42 19.34 -24.44
N SER A 514 -3.57 18.29 -25.24
CA SER A 514 -2.46 17.65 -25.95
C SER A 514 -1.90 18.46 -27.12
N ARG A 515 -2.73 19.36 -27.68
CA ARG A 515 -2.37 20.23 -28.80
C ARG A 515 -2.67 21.69 -28.45
N LYS A 516 -1.83 22.59 -28.95
CA LYS A 516 -2.00 24.06 -28.75
C LYS A 516 -3.27 24.60 -29.42
N ASP A 517 -3.69 23.98 -30.52
CA ASP A 517 -4.90 24.34 -31.26
C ASP A 517 -6.18 23.70 -30.70
N ARG A 518 -6.05 22.84 -29.66
CA ARG A 518 -7.13 22.17 -28.93
C ARG A 518 -7.94 21.15 -29.74
N PHE A 519 -7.49 20.80 -30.95
CA PHE A 519 -8.16 19.80 -31.76
C PHE A 519 -7.90 18.39 -31.24
N VAL A 520 -8.96 17.66 -30.96
CA VAL A 520 -8.94 16.26 -30.55
C VAL A 520 -9.26 15.38 -31.77
N PRO A 521 -8.41 14.42 -32.14
CA PRO A 521 -8.72 13.50 -33.23
C PRO A 521 -10.04 12.76 -33.00
N ILE A 522 -10.91 12.68 -34.02
CA ILE A 522 -12.24 12.04 -33.88
C ILE A 522 -12.11 10.58 -33.42
N ARG A 523 -11.03 9.90 -33.82
CA ARG A 523 -10.69 8.54 -33.36
C ARG A 523 -10.58 8.37 -31.84
N VAL A 524 -10.38 9.44 -31.08
CA VAL A 524 -10.41 9.39 -29.60
C VAL A 524 -11.83 9.08 -29.11
N PHE A 525 -12.83 9.66 -29.77
CA PHE A 525 -14.24 9.50 -29.42
C PHE A 525 -14.82 8.16 -29.89
N THR A 526 -14.26 7.53 -30.92
CA THR A 526 -14.77 6.23 -31.42
C THR A 526 -14.62 5.09 -30.40
N ALA A 527 -13.77 5.27 -29.38
CA ALA A 527 -13.67 4.37 -28.24
C ALA A 527 -14.83 4.52 -27.24
N PHE A 528 -15.58 5.63 -27.29
CA PHE A 528 -16.62 5.94 -26.32
C PHE A 528 -17.79 4.99 -26.50
N LYS A 529 -18.42 4.60 -25.39
CA LYS A 529 -19.51 3.59 -25.40
C LYS A 529 -20.61 3.92 -26.42
N ARG A 530 -21.02 5.18 -26.54
CA ARG A 530 -22.05 5.60 -27.52
C ARG A 530 -21.55 5.43 -28.95
N MET A 531 -20.37 5.96 -29.27
CA MET A 531 -19.79 5.88 -30.62
C MET A 531 -19.51 4.43 -31.05
N ARG A 532 -19.06 3.57 -30.13
CA ARG A 532 -18.89 2.13 -30.41
C ARG A 532 -20.16 1.45 -30.89
N SER A 533 -21.31 1.86 -30.38
CA SER A 533 -22.60 1.38 -30.87
C SER A 533 -22.99 2.08 -32.17
N TRP A 534 -22.82 3.41 -32.24
CA TRP A 534 -23.38 4.26 -33.29
C TRP A 534 -22.58 4.36 -34.59
N MET A 535 -21.29 4.68 -34.54
CA MET A 535 -20.48 4.92 -35.73
C MET A 535 -19.00 5.02 -35.37
N GLN A 536 -18.14 4.43 -36.19
CA GLN A 536 -16.68 4.51 -36.04
C GLN A 536 -15.97 5.14 -37.25
N ASP A 537 -16.70 5.40 -38.33
CA ASP A 537 -16.17 6.11 -39.50
C ASP A 537 -15.95 7.59 -39.14
N CYS A 538 -14.69 7.98 -39.02
CA CYS A 538 -14.31 9.35 -38.63
C CYS A 538 -14.69 10.38 -39.71
N GLY A 539 -14.74 9.99 -40.98
CA GLY A 539 -15.11 10.87 -42.08
C GLY A 539 -16.61 11.21 -42.06
N GLU A 540 -17.46 10.20 -41.85
CA GLU A 540 -18.90 10.41 -41.69
C GLU A 540 -19.24 11.20 -40.41
N ILE A 541 -18.59 10.88 -39.29
CA ILE A 541 -18.74 11.66 -38.05
C ILE A 541 -18.35 13.12 -38.30
N ALA A 542 -17.22 13.37 -38.98
CA ALA A 542 -16.77 14.73 -39.31
C ALA A 542 -17.82 15.49 -40.13
N LYS A 543 -18.51 14.84 -41.07
CA LYS A 543 -19.59 15.45 -41.86
C LYS A 543 -20.76 15.88 -40.97
N PHE A 544 -21.24 15.01 -40.08
CA PHE A 544 -22.35 15.34 -39.18
C PHE A 544 -22.07 16.51 -38.23
N LEU A 545 -20.80 16.66 -37.84
CA LEU A 545 -20.36 17.69 -36.90
C LEU A 545 -20.15 19.06 -37.56
N ARG A 546 -19.94 19.14 -38.88
CA ARG A 546 -19.71 20.42 -39.59
C ARG A 546 -20.88 21.39 -39.52
N ASP A 547 -22.10 20.90 -39.28
CA ASP A 547 -23.30 21.74 -39.14
C ASP A 547 -23.51 22.23 -37.69
N SER A 548 -22.64 21.86 -36.73
CA SER A 548 -22.75 22.35 -35.36
C SER A 548 -22.29 23.81 -35.26
N ALA A 549 -23.03 24.61 -34.49
CA ALA A 549 -22.62 25.97 -34.14
C ALA A 549 -21.61 26.01 -32.97
N LEU A 550 -21.41 24.88 -32.28
CA LEU A 550 -20.59 24.79 -31.06
C LEU A 550 -19.31 23.99 -31.26
N ILE A 551 -19.19 23.24 -32.35
CA ILE A 551 -18.04 22.38 -32.67
C ILE A 551 -17.39 22.84 -33.98
N GLU A 552 -16.07 22.94 -33.97
CA GLU A 552 -15.26 23.14 -35.17
C GLU A 552 -14.62 21.82 -35.59
N VAL A 553 -14.59 21.56 -36.89
CA VAL A 553 -14.00 20.35 -37.49
C VAL A 553 -12.83 20.75 -38.39
N GLU A 554 -11.69 20.10 -38.19
CA GLU A 554 -10.48 20.22 -39.02
C GLU A 554 -10.20 18.89 -39.72
N GLY A 555 -9.73 18.96 -40.97
CA GLY A 555 -9.33 17.77 -41.74
C GLY A 555 -10.50 16.94 -42.30
N GLU A 556 -10.14 15.79 -42.89
CA GLU A 556 -11.06 14.87 -43.54
C GLU A 556 -10.69 13.41 -43.28
N GLY A 557 -11.66 12.50 -43.44
CA GLY A 557 -11.45 11.06 -43.30
C GLY A 557 -10.94 10.66 -41.91
N ALA A 558 -9.92 9.80 -41.87
CA ALA A 558 -9.37 9.25 -40.63
C ALA A 558 -8.56 10.26 -39.79
N ASP A 559 -8.11 11.35 -40.41
CA ASP A 559 -7.30 12.39 -39.76
C ASP A 559 -8.14 13.57 -39.26
N ALA A 560 -9.47 13.50 -39.44
CA ALA A 560 -10.38 14.52 -38.96
C ALA A 560 -10.29 14.69 -37.43
N ALA A 561 -10.31 15.93 -36.98
CA ALA A 561 -10.22 16.33 -35.59
C ALA A 561 -11.28 17.40 -35.26
N VAL A 562 -11.64 17.50 -33.98
CA VAL A 562 -12.70 18.39 -33.51
C VAL A 562 -12.27 19.20 -32.30
N ARG A 563 -12.86 20.38 -32.12
CA ARG A 563 -12.76 21.15 -30.88
C ARG A 563 -14.07 21.89 -30.60
N GLY A 564 -14.29 22.27 -29.36
CA GLY A 564 -15.33 23.26 -29.04
C GLY A 564 -14.91 24.65 -29.55
N VAL A 565 -15.88 25.43 -30.04
CA VAL A 565 -15.67 26.85 -30.38
C VAL A 565 -15.17 27.64 -29.16
N GLN A 566 -15.68 27.29 -27.97
CA GLN A 566 -15.19 27.79 -26.68
C GLN A 566 -14.34 26.73 -25.98
N ASP A 567 -13.23 27.15 -25.37
CA ASP A 567 -12.39 26.26 -24.56
C ASP A 567 -13.00 26.03 -23.17
N ASN A 568 -13.75 24.93 -23.04
CA ASN A 568 -14.34 24.49 -21.79
C ASN A 568 -13.42 23.57 -20.96
N SER A 569 -12.12 23.48 -21.28
CA SER A 569 -11.20 22.58 -20.57
C SER A 569 -10.70 23.11 -19.23
N VAL A 570 -10.88 24.41 -18.98
CA VAL A 570 -10.46 25.10 -17.76
C VAL A 570 -11.52 24.93 -16.66
N ARG A 571 -11.09 24.55 -15.46
CA ARG A 571 -11.97 24.44 -14.30
C ARG A 571 -12.11 25.78 -13.59
N ASP A 572 -13.23 25.95 -12.89
CA ASP A 572 -13.41 27.08 -11.98
C ASP A 572 -12.28 27.10 -10.94
N GLY A 573 -11.59 28.23 -10.84
CA GLY A 573 -10.47 28.44 -9.91
C GLY A 573 -9.08 28.07 -10.44
N GLU A 574 -8.94 27.50 -11.64
CA GLU A 574 -7.62 27.31 -12.26
C GLU A 574 -7.03 28.65 -12.74
N LEU A 575 -5.81 28.97 -12.30
CA LEU A 575 -5.11 30.18 -12.72
C LEU A 575 -4.49 30.01 -14.12
N SER A 576 -4.38 31.09 -14.90
CA SER A 576 -3.91 31.01 -16.30
C SER A 576 -2.47 30.46 -16.42
N ASP A 577 -1.60 30.79 -15.48
CA ASP A 577 -0.23 30.28 -15.41
C ASP A 577 -0.17 28.79 -15.03
N GLN A 578 -1.05 28.34 -14.12
CA GLN A 578 -1.23 26.92 -13.80
C GLN A 578 -1.69 26.12 -15.02
N VAL A 579 -2.69 26.65 -15.75
CA VAL A 579 -3.19 26.03 -16.98
C VAL A 579 -2.08 25.93 -18.01
N ALA A 580 -1.27 26.99 -18.20
CA ALA A 580 -0.13 26.97 -19.12
C ALA A 580 0.89 25.88 -18.75
N ARG A 581 1.25 25.73 -17.47
CA ARG A 581 2.14 24.65 -17.00
C ARG A 581 1.55 23.26 -17.26
N GLN A 582 0.24 23.08 -17.09
CA GLN A 582 -0.44 21.83 -17.40
C GLN A 582 -0.40 21.49 -18.90
N TYR A 583 -0.57 22.47 -19.79
CA TYR A 583 -0.39 22.27 -21.23
C TYR A 583 1.04 21.81 -21.56
N ASP A 584 2.03 22.51 -21.03
CA ASP A 584 3.44 22.19 -21.26
C ASP A 584 3.80 20.80 -20.69
N ALA A 585 3.24 20.42 -19.53
CA ALA A 585 3.42 19.09 -18.94
C ALA A 585 2.91 17.98 -19.87
N VAL A 586 1.67 18.10 -20.38
CA VAL A 586 1.10 17.13 -21.33
C VAL A 586 1.95 17.03 -22.60
N ALA A 587 2.41 18.17 -23.14
CA ALA A 587 3.28 18.19 -24.31
C ALA A 587 4.62 17.47 -24.04
N CYS A 588 5.20 17.64 -22.86
CA CYS A 588 6.44 16.95 -22.46
C CYS A 588 6.25 15.44 -22.37
N VAL A 589 5.14 14.95 -21.79
CA VAL A 589 4.81 13.51 -21.76
C VAL A 589 4.70 12.92 -23.17
N LEU A 590 4.05 13.64 -24.10
CA LEU A 590 3.91 13.20 -25.49
C LEU A 590 5.24 13.17 -26.24
N ALA A 591 6.17 14.07 -25.88
CA ALA A 591 7.53 14.08 -26.39
C ALA A 591 8.46 13.04 -25.71
N GLY A 592 8.00 12.35 -24.66
CA GLY A 592 8.80 11.41 -23.87
C GLY A 592 9.73 12.07 -22.83
N ASP A 593 9.57 13.37 -22.57
CA ASP A 593 10.34 14.11 -21.57
C ASP A 593 9.58 14.16 -20.23
N TYR A 594 9.58 13.03 -19.53
CA TYR A 594 8.81 12.86 -18.29
C TYR A 594 9.36 13.69 -17.13
N VAL A 595 10.67 13.85 -17.01
CA VAL A 595 11.31 14.66 -15.96
C VAL A 595 10.87 16.11 -16.07
N LYS A 596 10.85 16.67 -17.29
CA LYS A 596 10.37 18.02 -17.51
C LYS A 596 8.87 18.15 -17.24
N SER A 597 8.07 17.16 -17.63
CA SER A 597 6.63 17.14 -17.29
C SER A 597 6.40 17.23 -15.79
N VAL A 598 7.08 16.39 -15.00
CA VAL A 598 6.98 16.41 -13.53
C VAL A 598 7.41 17.77 -12.98
N THR A 599 8.52 18.32 -13.51
CA THR A 599 9.05 19.63 -13.09
C THR A 599 8.03 20.76 -13.32
N MET A 600 7.22 20.70 -14.38
CA MET A 600 6.15 21.69 -14.62
C MET A 600 5.03 21.64 -13.59
N LEU A 601 4.77 20.48 -12.99
CA LEU A 601 3.68 20.25 -12.03
C LEU A 601 4.16 20.22 -10.56
N ARG A 602 5.44 20.50 -10.31
CA ARG A 602 6.03 20.39 -8.97
C ARG A 602 5.42 21.39 -7.98
N GLN A 603 5.02 22.57 -8.44
CA GLN A 603 4.49 23.60 -7.55
C GLN A 603 3.18 23.14 -6.91
N GLU A 604 2.29 22.56 -7.71
CA GLU A 604 1.02 21.99 -7.27
C GLU A 604 1.24 20.85 -6.26
N TYR A 605 2.27 20.02 -6.49
CA TYR A 605 2.68 18.96 -5.57
C TYR A 605 3.14 19.52 -4.21
N TYR A 606 4.15 20.40 -4.20
CA TYR A 606 4.75 20.87 -2.94
C TYR A 606 3.86 21.82 -2.14
N VAL A 607 2.94 22.54 -2.80
CA VAL A 607 1.90 23.32 -2.10
C VAL A 607 0.92 22.39 -1.39
N ARG A 608 0.48 21.31 -2.06
CA ARG A 608 -0.43 20.33 -1.48
C ARG A 608 0.23 19.49 -0.37
N TYR A 609 1.50 19.12 -0.57
CA TYR A 609 2.25 18.20 0.29
C TYR A 609 3.38 18.91 1.05
N ALA A 610 3.06 20.08 1.62
CA ALA A 610 4.00 20.83 2.44
C ALA A 610 4.22 20.11 3.79
N GLY A 611 3.16 19.88 4.55
CA GLY A 611 3.21 19.34 5.92
C GLY A 611 3.98 20.24 6.91
N PRO A 612 4.01 19.88 8.20
CA PRO A 612 4.83 20.57 9.19
C PRO A 612 6.32 20.52 8.83
N ALA A 613 6.99 21.66 8.90
CA ALA A 613 8.42 21.79 8.64
C ALA A 613 9.24 21.56 9.92
N GLY A 614 10.38 20.88 9.80
CA GLY A 614 11.37 20.79 10.89
C GLY A 614 12.18 22.09 11.02
N ALA A 615 12.82 22.30 12.17
CA ALA A 615 13.58 23.52 12.48
C ALA A 615 14.66 23.88 11.43
N ASP A 616 15.32 22.88 10.84
CA ASP A 616 16.37 23.06 9.81
C ASP A 616 15.81 23.16 8.38
N SER A 617 14.48 23.22 8.22
CA SER A 617 13.86 23.32 6.89
C SER A 617 14.07 24.72 6.30
N PRO A 618 14.21 24.83 4.97
CA PRO A 618 14.23 26.13 4.29
C PRO A 618 13.00 27.00 4.60
N PRO A 619 13.10 28.34 4.45
CA PRO A 619 11.99 29.25 4.68
C PRO A 619 10.76 28.89 3.85
N ALA A 620 9.58 29.05 4.45
CA ALA A 620 8.31 28.86 3.74
C ALA A 620 8.25 29.80 2.51
N GLY A 621 7.96 29.22 1.34
CA GLY A 621 7.88 29.95 0.07
C GLY A 621 9.11 29.78 -0.85
N ASP A 622 10.26 29.32 -0.34
CA ASP A 622 11.39 28.94 -1.21
C ASP A 622 11.24 27.48 -1.66
N LEU A 623 10.51 27.30 -2.76
CA LEU A 623 10.24 25.98 -3.35
C LEU A 623 11.53 25.28 -3.79
N ALA A 624 12.47 26.00 -4.41
CA ALA A 624 13.69 25.41 -4.93
C ALA A 624 14.61 24.91 -3.80
N ALA A 625 14.75 25.70 -2.73
CA ALA A 625 15.50 25.26 -1.55
C ALA A 625 14.82 24.07 -0.85
N THR A 626 13.48 24.10 -0.72
CA THR A 626 12.70 23.01 -0.13
C THR A 626 12.84 21.70 -0.90
N GLU A 627 12.72 21.77 -2.23
CA GLU A 627 12.88 20.65 -3.15
C GLU A 627 14.27 20.04 -3.02
N ARG A 628 15.32 20.87 -3.07
CA ARG A 628 16.70 20.45 -2.91
C ARG A 628 16.96 19.79 -1.55
N TYR A 629 16.52 20.43 -0.47
CA TYR A 629 16.70 19.92 0.89
C TYR A 629 16.06 18.55 1.09
N ARG A 630 14.79 18.39 0.68
CA ARG A 630 14.07 17.10 0.76
C ARG A 630 14.71 16.04 -0.14
N SER A 631 15.09 16.40 -1.36
CA SER A 631 15.68 15.46 -2.33
C SER A 631 17.02 14.90 -1.86
N ARG A 632 17.92 15.77 -1.36
CA ARG A 632 19.19 15.34 -0.79
C ARG A 632 19.00 14.49 0.46
N ALA A 633 18.11 14.91 1.36
CA ALA A 633 17.81 14.14 2.57
C ALA A 633 17.24 12.75 2.23
N PHE A 634 16.38 12.64 1.21
CA PHE A 634 15.82 11.36 0.77
C PHE A 634 16.90 10.42 0.22
N LEU A 635 17.78 10.91 -0.68
CA LEU A 635 18.89 10.11 -1.22
C LEU A 635 19.88 9.69 -0.13
N SER A 636 20.27 10.61 0.77
CA SER A 636 21.11 10.29 1.94
C SER A 636 20.41 9.29 2.87
N GLY A 637 19.07 9.34 2.94
CA GLY A 637 18.27 8.38 3.68
C GLY A 637 18.31 6.98 3.12
N ILE A 638 18.32 6.82 1.78
CA ILE A 638 18.49 5.50 1.15
C ILE A 638 19.86 4.92 1.53
N GLU A 639 20.93 5.72 1.48
CA GLU A 639 22.24 5.27 1.96
C GLU A 639 22.24 4.93 3.46
N TRP A 640 21.55 5.74 4.28
CA TRP A 640 21.44 5.51 5.70
C TRP A 640 20.73 4.19 6.01
N VAL A 641 19.60 3.90 5.35
CA VAL A 641 18.84 2.65 5.51
C VAL A 641 19.68 1.45 5.08
N LEU A 642 20.32 1.51 3.92
CA LEU A 642 21.16 0.41 3.44
C LEU A 642 22.32 0.13 4.41
N ARG A 643 22.99 1.18 4.91
CA ARG A 643 24.04 1.02 5.92
C ARG A 643 23.48 0.50 7.24
N TYR A 644 22.30 0.97 7.65
CA TYR A 644 21.65 0.52 8.87
C TYR A 644 21.43 -1.00 8.82
N TYR A 645 20.90 -1.49 7.70
CA TYR A 645 20.62 -2.92 7.51
C TYR A 645 21.90 -3.76 7.41
N VAL A 646 22.91 -3.30 6.66
CA VAL A 646 24.13 -4.09 6.40
C VAL A 646 25.15 -3.99 7.54
N LYS A 647 25.44 -2.78 8.03
CA LYS A 647 26.54 -2.46 8.96
C LYS A 647 26.08 -2.04 10.37
N GLY A 648 24.80 -1.78 10.58
CA GLY A 648 24.28 -1.19 11.81
C GLY A 648 24.18 0.34 11.74
N CYS A 649 23.72 0.97 12.83
CA CYS A 649 23.35 2.39 12.84
C CYS A 649 24.53 3.30 12.49
N SER A 650 24.43 4.01 11.36
CA SER A 650 25.47 4.94 10.89
C SER A 650 25.26 6.39 11.37
N SER A 651 24.06 6.69 11.87
CA SER A 651 23.74 7.96 12.54
C SER A 651 22.48 7.81 13.39
N TRP A 652 22.62 8.03 14.70
CA TRP A 652 21.49 7.95 15.64
C TRP A 652 20.58 9.17 15.59
N SER A 653 21.09 10.30 15.11
CA SER A 653 20.41 11.60 15.06
C SER A 653 19.78 11.90 13.71
N TRP A 654 20.16 11.18 12.65
CA TRP A 654 19.60 11.39 11.31
C TRP A 654 18.13 10.97 11.26
N PHE A 655 17.34 11.72 10.51
CA PHE A 655 15.96 11.40 10.14
C PHE A 655 15.60 12.13 8.84
N TYR A 656 14.56 11.67 8.15
CA TYR A 656 14.02 12.38 6.99
C TYR A 656 13.14 13.56 7.45
N PRO A 657 13.44 14.81 7.06
CA PRO A 657 12.87 16.02 7.66
C PRO A 657 11.54 16.49 7.01
N ALA A 658 10.75 15.57 6.48
CA ALA A 658 9.44 15.87 5.89
C ALA A 658 8.50 14.66 6.00
N HIS A 659 7.21 14.91 5.85
CA HIS A 659 6.16 13.87 5.91
C HIS A 659 5.90 13.22 4.54
N TYR A 660 6.27 13.91 3.46
CA TYR A 660 6.04 13.50 2.08
C TYR A 660 7.38 13.34 1.35
N PRO A 661 7.46 12.41 0.37
CA PRO A 661 8.68 12.24 -0.42
C PRO A 661 8.91 13.45 -1.35
N PRO A 662 10.13 13.63 -1.87
CA PRO A 662 10.35 14.49 -3.03
C PRO A 662 9.84 13.81 -4.31
N LEU A 663 9.80 14.55 -5.41
CA LEU A 663 9.53 13.99 -6.74
C LEU A 663 10.79 13.31 -7.31
N CYS A 664 10.64 12.26 -8.12
CA CYS A 664 11.73 11.60 -8.82
C CYS A 664 12.49 12.57 -9.72
N ALA A 665 11.80 13.50 -10.40
CA ALA A 665 12.45 14.56 -11.17
C ALA A 665 13.34 15.47 -10.31
N SER A 666 12.93 15.74 -9.07
CA SER A 666 13.72 16.50 -8.09
C SER A 666 14.95 15.70 -7.63
N LEU A 667 14.77 14.40 -7.40
CA LEU A 667 15.87 13.48 -7.08
C LEU A 667 16.92 13.44 -8.21
N VAL A 668 16.49 13.39 -9.48
CA VAL A 668 17.37 13.43 -10.65
C VAL A 668 18.30 14.63 -10.62
N GLN A 669 17.80 15.82 -10.26
CA GLN A 669 18.61 17.06 -10.18
C GLN A 669 19.71 16.99 -9.11
N GLU A 670 19.52 16.21 -8.05
CA GLU A 670 20.49 16.09 -6.97
C GLU A 670 21.53 14.98 -7.20
N THR A 671 21.38 14.16 -8.25
CA THR A 671 22.35 13.10 -8.60
C THR A 671 23.66 13.60 -9.22
N PHE A 672 23.82 14.91 -9.43
CA PHE A 672 25.02 15.50 -10.03
C PHE A 672 26.09 15.89 -9.02
N SER A 673 25.79 15.82 -7.72
CA SER A 673 26.70 16.21 -6.65
C SER A 673 26.77 15.13 -5.57
N PRO A 674 27.94 14.90 -4.95
CA PRO A 674 28.06 13.93 -3.87
C PRO A 674 27.10 14.21 -2.71
N LEU A 675 26.63 13.15 -2.07
CA LEU A 675 25.81 13.23 -0.86
C LEU A 675 26.69 13.40 0.38
N GLU A 676 26.18 14.16 1.35
CA GLU A 676 26.84 14.31 2.64
C GLU A 676 26.45 13.16 3.56
N ARG A 677 27.44 12.68 4.32
CA ARG A 677 27.23 11.62 5.32
C ARG A 677 26.80 12.25 6.64
N PRO A 678 25.65 11.85 7.20
CA PRO A 678 25.26 12.30 8.52
C PRO A 678 26.28 11.87 9.58
N PRO A 679 26.53 12.68 10.61
CA PRO A 679 27.46 12.33 11.67
C PRO A 679 26.90 11.21 12.56
N LEU A 680 27.80 10.35 13.07
CA LEU A 680 27.47 9.32 14.06
C LEU A 680 27.42 9.96 15.45
N HIS A 681 26.27 10.53 15.82
CA HIS A 681 26.01 10.97 17.20
C HIS A 681 25.64 9.78 18.10
N ALA A 682 25.69 9.97 19.43
CA ALA A 682 25.30 8.95 20.40
C ALA A 682 23.77 8.72 20.38
N PRO A 683 23.29 7.51 20.76
CA PRO A 683 21.87 7.28 21.00
C PRO A 683 21.33 8.20 22.09
N TRP A 684 20.03 8.52 22.00
CA TRP A 684 19.36 9.29 23.04
C TRP A 684 19.26 8.49 24.35
N PRO A 685 19.20 9.15 25.52
CA PRO A 685 18.77 8.49 26.75
C PRO A 685 17.32 7.98 26.63
N PRO A 686 16.95 6.88 27.32
CA PRO A 686 15.60 6.32 27.27
C PRO A 686 14.49 7.34 27.57
N GLU A 687 14.71 8.23 28.54
CA GLU A 687 13.73 9.23 28.95
C GLU A 687 13.50 10.28 27.86
N LEU A 688 14.57 10.66 27.16
CA LEU A 688 14.48 11.58 26.04
C LEU A 688 13.73 10.95 24.86
N GLN A 689 13.95 9.65 24.60
CA GLN A 689 13.14 8.91 23.64
C GLN A 689 11.67 8.87 24.06
N LEU A 690 11.36 8.55 25.33
CA LEU A 690 9.97 8.50 25.81
C LEU A 690 9.26 9.84 25.59
N MET A 691 9.91 10.96 25.90
CA MET A 691 9.37 12.29 25.59
C MET A 691 9.21 12.56 24.09
N ALA A 692 10.06 11.98 23.25
CA ALA A 692 9.97 12.16 21.80
C ALA A 692 8.80 11.41 21.17
N VAL A 693 8.42 10.26 21.75
CA VAL A 693 7.52 9.31 21.11
C VAL A 693 6.15 9.19 21.76
N LEU A 694 6.02 9.50 23.05
CA LEU A 694 4.77 9.35 23.78
C LEU A 694 3.82 10.53 23.52
N PRO A 695 2.52 10.27 23.34
CA PRO A 695 1.50 11.31 23.33
C PRO A 695 1.10 11.72 24.76
N PRO A 696 0.46 12.89 24.97
CA PRO A 696 -0.01 13.36 26.28
C PRO A 696 -0.78 12.32 27.10
N GLN A 697 -1.61 11.52 26.43
CA GLN A 697 -2.48 10.48 27.02
C GLN A 697 -1.67 9.40 27.75
N SER A 698 -0.42 9.18 27.35
CA SER A 698 0.49 8.19 27.95
C SER A 698 1.55 8.81 28.87
N SER A 699 1.39 10.08 29.25
CA SER A 699 2.30 10.78 30.17
C SER A 699 2.53 10.06 31.50
N ARG A 700 1.57 9.26 31.98
CA ARG A 700 1.72 8.41 33.19
C ARG A 700 2.88 7.41 33.15
N LEU A 701 3.38 7.10 31.96
CA LEU A 701 4.55 6.22 31.76
C LEU A 701 5.88 6.92 32.04
N LEU A 702 5.87 8.25 32.16
CA LEU A 702 7.03 9.07 32.53
C LEU A 702 7.11 9.24 34.07
N PRO A 703 8.30 9.56 34.62
CA PRO A 703 8.44 10.01 36.00
C PRO A 703 7.51 11.20 36.31
N GLY A 704 6.86 11.19 37.48
CA GLY A 704 5.83 12.17 37.88
C GLY A 704 6.23 13.64 37.70
N LEU A 705 7.51 13.96 37.94
CA LEU A 705 8.05 15.32 37.84
C LEU A 705 8.00 15.90 36.42
N ILE A 706 8.11 15.07 35.38
CA ILE A 706 8.20 15.53 33.99
C ILE A 706 6.89 15.33 33.20
N GLN A 707 5.87 14.69 33.80
CA GLN A 707 4.55 14.53 33.18
C GLN A 707 3.91 15.87 32.79
N PRO A 708 4.03 16.95 33.58
CA PRO A 708 3.48 18.26 33.21
C PRO A 708 4.04 18.81 31.89
N LEU A 709 5.25 18.43 31.47
CA LEU A 709 5.84 18.90 30.20
C LEU A 709 5.01 18.47 28.97
N LEU A 710 4.29 17.35 29.06
CA LEU A 710 3.43 16.82 28.00
C LEU A 710 1.97 17.27 28.14
N GLN A 711 1.55 17.67 29.34
CA GLN A 711 0.14 17.92 29.66
C GLN A 711 -0.22 19.41 29.75
N ASP A 712 0.69 20.22 30.28
CA ASP A 712 0.46 21.64 30.55
C ASP A 712 0.55 22.45 29.24
N PRO A 713 -0.52 23.14 28.80
CA PRO A 713 -0.46 24.04 27.64
C PRO A 713 0.60 25.15 27.78
N ALA A 714 0.95 25.54 29.01
CA ALA A 714 2.00 26.53 29.30
C ALA A 714 3.43 25.95 29.22
N SER A 715 3.58 24.64 28.99
CA SER A 715 4.88 24.00 28.81
C SER A 715 5.64 24.61 27.62
N VAL A 716 6.95 24.83 27.78
CA VAL A 716 7.84 25.36 26.73
C VAL A 716 8.03 24.43 25.52
N VAL A 717 7.49 23.21 25.61
CA VAL A 717 7.49 22.18 24.56
C VAL A 717 6.07 21.70 24.23
N SER A 718 5.02 22.41 24.66
CA SER A 718 3.62 22.00 24.44
C SER A 718 3.25 21.88 22.96
N ASP A 719 3.91 22.66 22.09
CA ASP A 719 3.77 22.60 20.64
C ASP A 719 4.15 21.23 20.05
N PHE A 720 5.00 20.45 20.71
CA PHE A 720 5.32 19.07 20.28
C PHE A 720 4.25 18.05 20.63
N TYR A 721 3.25 18.42 21.44
CA TYR A 721 2.25 17.49 21.96
C TYR A 721 0.83 17.96 21.66
N PRO A 722 0.48 18.16 20.37
CA PRO A 722 -0.87 18.58 20.02
C PRO A 722 -1.90 17.50 20.37
N ARG A 723 -3.06 17.93 20.89
CA ARG A 723 -4.21 17.04 21.11
C ARG A 723 -4.95 16.73 19.81
N GLU A 724 -5.02 17.72 18.92
CA GLU A 724 -5.59 17.60 17.58
C GLU A 724 -4.49 17.72 16.54
N PHE A 725 -4.47 16.80 15.57
CA PHE A 725 -3.50 16.80 14.48
C PHE A 725 -4.15 16.25 13.20
N GLU A 726 -3.69 16.76 12.06
CA GLU A 726 -4.18 16.34 10.75
C GLU A 726 -3.64 14.95 10.40
N VAL A 727 -4.51 14.14 9.80
CA VAL A 727 -4.15 12.83 9.26
C VAL A 727 -4.57 12.83 7.79
N ASP A 728 -3.58 12.84 6.91
CA ASP A 728 -3.77 12.80 5.47
C ASP A 728 -4.00 11.34 5.04
N LEU A 729 -5.21 11.04 4.58
CA LEU A 729 -5.64 9.74 4.08
C LEU A 729 -6.39 9.95 2.77
N LYS A 730 -5.93 9.35 1.66
CA LYS A 730 -6.61 9.49 0.37
C LYS A 730 -7.83 8.60 0.30
N GLU A 731 -8.80 8.99 -0.53
CA GLU A 731 -9.98 8.17 -0.78
C GLU A 731 -9.57 6.82 -1.38
N GLY A 732 -9.94 5.72 -0.70
CA GLY A 732 -9.57 4.36 -1.09
C GLY A 732 -8.30 3.81 -0.42
N ASP A 733 -7.52 4.67 0.26
CA ASP A 733 -6.39 4.23 1.08
C ASP A 733 -6.88 3.37 2.26
N LYS A 734 -6.04 2.44 2.69
CA LYS A 734 -6.21 1.73 3.96
C LYS A 734 -5.75 2.60 5.10
N ASP A 735 -6.33 2.40 6.29
CA ASP A 735 -5.97 3.17 7.48
C ASP A 735 -4.46 3.22 7.70
N TRP A 736 -3.75 2.10 7.58
CA TRP A 736 -2.30 2.04 7.78
C TRP A 736 -1.46 2.86 6.78
N GLN A 737 -2.05 3.38 5.70
CA GLN A 737 -1.39 4.28 4.73
C GLN A 737 -1.47 5.76 5.14
N ALA A 738 -2.28 6.12 6.15
CA ALA A 738 -2.45 7.51 6.54
C ALA A 738 -1.15 8.14 7.06
N ILE A 739 -0.91 9.39 6.66
CA ILE A 739 0.24 10.18 7.09
C ILE A 739 -0.20 11.08 8.25
N VAL A 740 0.42 10.89 9.41
CA VAL A 740 0.12 11.64 10.63
C VAL A 740 1.02 12.88 10.68
N LEU A 741 0.43 14.07 10.56
CA LEU A 741 1.16 15.34 10.45
C LEU A 741 1.46 15.92 11.84
N LEU A 742 2.63 15.57 12.39
CA LEU A 742 3.10 16.05 13.69
C LEU A 742 4.31 16.98 13.55
N PRO A 743 4.45 18.01 14.41
CA PRO A 743 5.63 18.87 14.41
C PRO A 743 6.85 18.07 14.87
N PHE A 744 7.97 18.10 14.14
CA PHE A 744 9.17 17.35 14.52
C PHE A 744 9.75 17.82 15.86
N VAL A 745 10.13 16.87 16.72
CA VAL A 745 10.73 17.17 18.02
C VAL A 745 12.13 17.73 17.86
N GLU A 746 12.40 18.85 18.54
CA GLU A 746 13.75 19.44 18.65
C GLU A 746 14.45 18.98 19.94
N GLU A 747 15.55 18.24 19.76
CA GLU A 747 16.33 17.68 20.87
C GLU A 747 16.79 18.75 21.86
N ALA A 748 17.33 19.87 21.36
CA ALA A 748 17.87 20.95 22.18
C ALA A 748 16.79 21.58 23.08
N ARG A 749 15.56 21.72 22.58
CA ARG A 749 14.43 22.29 23.36
C ARG A 749 13.98 21.35 24.46
N ILE A 750 13.86 20.04 24.20
CA ILE A 750 13.51 19.07 25.25
C ILE A 750 14.62 19.00 26.31
N ARG A 751 15.89 18.93 25.90
CA ARG A 751 17.02 18.91 26.85
C ARG A 751 17.04 20.14 27.74
N LYS A 752 16.76 21.33 27.18
CA LYS A 752 16.65 22.58 27.95
C LYS A 752 15.50 22.51 28.94
N ALA A 753 14.32 22.03 28.53
CA ALA A 753 13.17 21.87 29.42
C ALA A 753 13.46 20.88 30.57
N LEU A 754 14.21 19.81 30.30
CA LEU A 754 14.62 18.83 31.32
C LEU A 754 15.65 19.38 32.31
N ALA A 755 16.50 20.33 31.89
CA ALA A 755 17.53 20.91 32.76
C ALA A 755 16.94 21.63 33.98
N ASP A 756 15.74 22.21 33.84
CA ASP A 756 15.03 22.93 34.91
C ASP A 756 14.60 22.01 36.08
N PHE A 757 14.58 20.68 35.86
CA PHE A 757 14.24 19.68 36.87
C PHE A 757 15.48 19.11 37.61
N GLY A 758 16.69 19.58 37.26
CA GLY A 758 17.97 19.28 37.95
C GLY A 758 18.42 17.81 37.95
N ASP A 759 19.49 17.52 38.70
CA ASP A 759 20.00 16.15 38.93
C ASP A 759 19.03 15.25 39.73
N ALA A 760 17.88 15.76 40.19
CA ALA A 760 16.80 14.95 40.77
C ALA A 760 16.19 13.95 39.74
N PHE A 761 16.49 14.16 38.46
CA PHE A 761 16.24 13.23 37.36
C PHE A 761 17.20 12.03 37.33
N VAL A 762 18.39 12.19 37.89
CA VAL A 762 19.55 11.29 37.76
C VAL A 762 19.57 10.22 38.87
N THR A 763 18.66 10.28 39.84
CA THR A 763 18.54 9.35 40.99
C THR A 763 17.38 8.36 40.89
N SER A 764 16.71 8.27 39.74
CA SER A 764 15.88 7.09 39.41
C SER A 764 16.77 5.83 39.40
N PRO A 765 16.29 4.61 39.74
CA PRO A 765 17.09 3.38 39.87
C PRO A 765 17.99 3.04 38.66
N VAL A 766 17.77 3.73 37.55
CA VAL A 766 18.51 3.72 36.30
C VAL A 766 20.03 3.95 36.50
N LYS A 767 20.49 4.90 37.34
CA LYS A 767 21.95 5.09 37.55
C LYS A 767 22.57 4.16 38.60
N ALA A 768 21.83 3.77 39.63
CA ALA A 768 22.35 2.85 40.67
C ALA A 768 22.75 1.48 40.08
N ALA A 769 22.14 1.09 38.95
CA ALA A 769 22.50 -0.09 38.18
C ALA A 769 23.50 0.15 37.04
N CYS A 770 23.77 1.41 36.65
CA CYS A 770 24.80 1.75 35.64
C CYS A 770 26.24 1.58 36.17
N ALA A 771 26.43 1.46 37.49
CA ALA A 771 27.73 1.16 38.08
C ALA A 771 28.12 -0.34 38.03
N PHE A 772 27.26 -1.22 37.50
CA PHE A 772 27.43 -2.68 37.58
C PHE A 772 27.87 -3.36 36.28
N ARG A 773 28.57 -2.65 35.37
CA ARG A 773 29.25 -3.28 34.22
C ARG A 773 30.68 -2.76 34.10
N ALA A 774 31.54 -3.33 34.93
CA ALA A 774 32.95 -3.56 34.68
C ALA A 774 33.33 -4.89 35.35
N GLU A 775 32.66 -5.98 34.97
CA GLU A 775 33.07 -7.38 35.21
C GLU A 775 32.36 -8.31 34.22
#